data_AF-A0ABD0UCI3-F1
#
_entry.id   AF-A0ABD0UCI3-F1
#
_cell.length_a   1.000
_cell.length_b   1.000
_cell.length_c   1.000
_cell.angle_alpha   90.00
_cell.angle_beta   90.00
_cell.angle_gamma   90.00
#
_symmetry.space_group_name_H-M   'P 1'
#
loop_
_entity.id
_entity.type
_entity.pdbx_description
1 polymer ?
#
loop_
_entity_poly.entity_id
_entity_poly.type
_entity_poly.pdbx_seq_one_letter_code
_entity_poly.pdbx_strand_id
1 'polypeptide(L)'
;MLHSTGSKNLVILCHGFRSTKDEKLLLNLIAALTKEGMSAFHFDFSGNGESEGEFQYGNYRKEADDLHAVVLNLSEKTFKICAISGHSKGGNVVLLYASLHNDVPVIINLSGRFALERGIDGRLGREFMQRIKKDGFIDVKDRTGKVEFRVTEESLMDRLTTDMRAACHAIDKECRVLTIHGSADEIVPSEDAFEFDKLIPNHKLHIIEGADHCYTAHQEQLASLVLDFIKSAQIQKMPKTRARAAAAAKVTEPVMPAEPEEQVELDGYEEMDEEVEYEEIEEEEVEEFEEEEEEVLEEEEEEEEVEVEEGGADEGSDNDVVNGAPTEASVTLAIKDPVKEDGENLEDESKKHAELLALPPHGSEVYVGGIPPDATEEELKSFCEPAGEVTEVRMMKGKDSSENKGYAFVTFRTRELAATAIEKLNNTEFKGKRIKCSASQAKHRLFIGNIPRNWTEDDLKKAVLEIGPGDPQNSSRNRGFAFIEFYNHSCAEYARKKMAVPKFKLDSNAPTVSWADPKSGDSSSQIKSVYVKNLPKDVNQDQLKKLFEHHGEISKVVLPPGKSGQEKRFGFVHFAERSSAMKALKNTERYEINGEVLECSLAKPPADKKVESGSGSHKGALLPNYAAGRVGYGIMGGAYGPLSPGFTPTMLYGNRHAAGTAMVPIMLPDGRIAYVVQQPGVPITPPSRGGSKSSTSRKGNDNNRGRRYNPY
;
A
#
# COMPACT_ATOMS: atom_id res chain seq x y z
N MET A 1 -8.00 -11.15 -14.96
CA MET A 1 -8.68 -12.41 -15.36
C MET A 1 -7.72 -13.27 -16.20
N LEU A 2 -7.76 -14.59 -15.98
CA LEU A 2 -6.88 -15.59 -16.62
C LEU A 2 -7.64 -16.45 -17.62
N HIS A 3 -7.17 -16.48 -18.86
CA HIS A 3 -7.65 -17.35 -19.94
C HIS A 3 -6.67 -18.50 -20.13
N SER A 4 -6.87 -19.59 -19.39
CA SER A 4 -5.96 -20.75 -19.41
C SER A 4 -6.27 -21.70 -20.57
N THR A 5 -5.22 -22.06 -21.32
CA THR A 5 -5.26 -23.12 -22.34
C THR A 5 -4.65 -24.44 -21.85
N GLY A 6 -4.26 -24.50 -20.57
CA GLY A 6 -3.38 -25.55 -20.03
C GLY A 6 -1.89 -25.32 -20.34
N SER A 7 -1.55 -24.33 -21.17
CA SER A 7 -0.17 -23.92 -21.42
C SER A 7 0.41 -23.13 -20.25
N LYS A 8 1.66 -23.44 -19.87
CA LYS A 8 2.43 -22.65 -18.92
C LYS A 8 2.97 -21.35 -19.51
N ASN A 9 3.05 -21.22 -20.84
CA ASN A 9 3.42 -19.96 -21.48
C ASN A 9 2.22 -19.01 -21.39
N LEU A 10 2.44 -17.84 -20.80
CA LEU A 10 1.41 -16.84 -20.53
C LEU A 10 1.77 -15.51 -21.20
N VAL A 11 0.80 -14.89 -21.87
CA VAL A 11 0.91 -13.53 -22.40
C VAL A 11 0.07 -12.59 -21.53
N ILE A 12 0.64 -11.48 -21.08
CA ILE A 12 -0.11 -10.45 -20.32
C ILE A 12 -0.53 -9.34 -21.29
N LEU A 13 -1.76 -8.82 -21.15
CA LEU A 13 -2.31 -7.72 -21.94
C LEU A 13 -2.76 -6.57 -21.03
N CYS A 14 -2.33 -5.35 -21.38
CA CYS A 14 -2.53 -4.13 -20.60
C CYS A 14 -3.32 -3.09 -21.40
N HIS A 15 -4.34 -2.50 -20.77
CA HIS A 15 -5.30 -1.59 -21.43
C HIS A 15 -4.79 -0.14 -21.56
N GLY A 16 -5.52 0.66 -22.34
CA GLY A 16 -5.22 2.09 -22.57
C GLY A 16 -5.70 3.07 -21.49
N PHE A 17 -5.55 4.37 -21.77
CA PHE A 17 -5.96 5.49 -20.92
C PHE A 17 -7.48 5.51 -20.73
N ARG A 18 -7.98 5.48 -19.48
CA ARG A 18 -9.41 5.38 -19.13
C ARG A 18 -10.13 4.18 -19.78
N SER A 19 -9.38 3.16 -20.17
CA SER A 19 -9.90 1.88 -20.64
C SER A 19 -9.97 0.89 -19.48
N THR A 20 -10.39 -0.34 -19.77
CA THR A 20 -10.45 -1.46 -18.83
C THR A 20 -9.88 -2.71 -19.49
N LYS A 21 -9.63 -3.75 -18.69
CA LYS A 21 -9.25 -5.08 -19.13
C LYS A 21 -10.21 -5.67 -20.17
N ASP A 22 -11.47 -5.25 -20.17
CA ASP A 22 -12.55 -5.78 -21.01
C ASP A 22 -12.68 -5.02 -22.36
N GLU A 23 -11.70 -4.18 -22.68
CA GLU A 23 -11.57 -3.51 -23.97
C GLU A 23 -11.58 -4.52 -25.14
N LYS A 24 -12.44 -4.26 -26.14
CA LYS A 24 -12.65 -5.12 -27.31
C LYS A 24 -11.35 -5.51 -28.02
N LEU A 25 -10.39 -4.59 -28.12
CA LEU A 25 -9.06 -4.82 -28.68
C LEU A 25 -8.30 -5.94 -27.95
N LEU A 26 -8.26 -5.86 -26.61
CA LEU A 26 -7.62 -6.85 -25.75
C LEU A 26 -8.34 -8.20 -25.84
N LEU A 27 -9.68 -8.20 -25.79
CA LEU A 27 -10.47 -9.42 -25.89
C LEU A 27 -10.29 -10.16 -27.23
N ASN A 28 -10.17 -9.43 -28.34
CA ASN A 28 -9.87 -10.00 -29.65
C ASN A 28 -8.46 -10.64 -29.69
N LEU A 29 -7.46 -9.97 -29.13
CA LEU A 29 -6.11 -10.52 -29.01
C LEU A 29 -6.07 -11.77 -28.12
N ILE A 30 -6.80 -11.77 -26.99
CA ILE A 30 -6.96 -12.94 -26.11
C ILE A 30 -7.60 -14.11 -26.86
N ALA A 31 -8.66 -13.87 -27.64
CA ALA A 31 -9.31 -14.91 -28.45
C ALA A 31 -8.35 -15.50 -29.49
N ALA A 32 -7.51 -14.67 -30.13
CA ALA A 32 -6.50 -15.13 -31.07
C ALA A 32 -5.36 -15.92 -30.39
N LEU A 33 -4.86 -15.46 -29.24
CA LEU A 33 -3.83 -16.13 -28.44
C LEU A 33 -4.28 -17.51 -27.94
N THR A 34 -5.49 -17.57 -27.37
CA THR A 34 -6.05 -18.81 -26.80
C THR A 34 -6.39 -19.85 -27.87
N LYS A 35 -6.86 -19.42 -29.05
CA LYS A 35 -7.05 -20.28 -30.23
C LYS A 35 -5.75 -20.96 -30.69
N GLU A 36 -4.61 -20.30 -30.49
CA GLU A 36 -3.26 -20.82 -30.79
C GLU A 36 -2.62 -21.57 -29.60
N GLY A 37 -3.39 -21.89 -28.55
CA GLY A 37 -2.90 -22.66 -27.40
C GLY A 37 -1.94 -21.90 -26.47
N MET A 38 -1.97 -20.55 -26.51
CA MET A 38 -1.26 -19.71 -25.54
C MET A 38 -2.25 -19.23 -24.49
N SER A 39 -1.89 -19.40 -23.20
CA SER A 39 -2.67 -18.81 -22.12
C SER A 39 -2.51 -17.29 -22.16
N ALA A 40 -3.55 -16.54 -21.79
CA ALA A 40 -3.51 -15.09 -21.73
C ALA A 40 -4.03 -14.55 -20.39
N PHE A 41 -3.53 -13.41 -19.94
CA PHE A 41 -3.98 -12.72 -18.73
C PHE A 41 -4.16 -11.22 -19.03
N HIS A 42 -5.21 -10.62 -18.50
CA HIS A 42 -5.49 -9.19 -18.61
C HIS A 42 -6.06 -8.69 -17.28
N PHE A 43 -5.81 -7.44 -16.92
CA PHE A 43 -6.18 -6.87 -15.64
C PHE A 43 -6.39 -5.37 -15.76
N ASP A 44 -7.11 -4.80 -14.78
CA ASP A 44 -7.27 -3.36 -14.65
C ASP A 44 -6.12 -2.78 -13.82
N PHE A 45 -5.47 -1.72 -14.31
CA PHE A 45 -4.48 -0.96 -13.51
C PHE A 45 -5.14 -0.25 -12.31
N SER A 46 -4.38 0.06 -11.26
CA SER A 46 -4.89 0.81 -10.09
C SER A 46 -5.74 2.02 -10.51
N GLY A 47 -6.95 2.14 -9.97
CA GLY A 47 -7.88 3.25 -10.28
C GLY A 47 -8.52 3.21 -11.67
N ASN A 48 -8.52 2.05 -12.34
CA ASN A 48 -9.27 1.80 -13.58
C ASN A 48 -10.18 0.58 -13.39
N GLY A 49 -11.27 0.49 -14.16
CA GLY A 49 -12.18 -0.66 -14.18
C GLY A 49 -12.64 -1.11 -12.79
N GLU A 50 -12.37 -2.37 -12.46
CA GLU A 50 -12.71 -2.98 -11.16
C GLU A 50 -11.58 -2.88 -10.11
N SER A 51 -10.41 -2.32 -10.47
CA SER A 51 -9.27 -2.22 -9.56
C SER A 51 -9.37 -1.00 -8.65
N GLU A 52 -9.05 -1.20 -7.37
CA GLU A 52 -9.09 -0.16 -6.34
C GLU A 52 -8.21 1.06 -6.65
N GLY A 53 -8.54 2.19 -6.01
CA GLY A 53 -7.81 3.46 -6.09
C GLY A 53 -8.55 4.52 -6.92
N GLU A 54 -7.87 5.64 -7.18
CA GLU A 54 -8.40 6.73 -8.00
C GLU A 54 -7.63 6.81 -9.33
N PHE A 55 -8.36 7.02 -10.43
CA PHE A 55 -7.78 7.23 -11.76
C PHE A 55 -6.78 8.40 -11.76
N GLN A 56 -5.63 8.20 -12.42
CA GLN A 56 -4.59 9.22 -12.57
C GLN A 56 -4.23 9.46 -14.04
N TYR A 57 -4.04 10.73 -14.39
CA TYR A 57 -3.73 11.18 -15.75
C TYR A 57 -2.32 10.78 -16.22
N GLY A 58 -1.33 10.86 -15.32
CA GLY A 58 0.00 10.30 -15.49
C GLY A 58 0.07 8.92 -14.83
N ASN A 59 0.90 8.77 -13.81
CA ASN A 59 1.10 7.54 -13.03
C ASN A 59 1.74 6.38 -13.84
N TYR A 60 2.59 6.72 -14.81
CA TYR A 60 3.19 5.75 -15.74
C TYR A 60 4.15 4.76 -15.05
N ARG A 61 4.92 5.24 -14.06
CA ARG A 61 5.86 4.40 -13.31
C ARG A 61 5.13 3.41 -12.40
N LYS A 62 4.16 3.88 -11.62
CA LYS A 62 3.33 3.00 -10.78
C LYS A 62 2.56 1.98 -11.62
N GLU A 63 2.06 2.30 -12.81
CA GLU A 63 1.45 1.27 -13.67
C GLU A 63 2.47 0.22 -14.16
N ALA A 64 3.75 0.56 -14.30
CA ALA A 64 4.80 -0.43 -14.53
C ALA A 64 5.08 -1.26 -13.27
N ASP A 65 5.01 -0.68 -12.07
CA ASP A 65 5.11 -1.40 -10.79
C ASP A 65 3.92 -2.36 -10.58
N ASP A 66 2.68 -1.91 -10.87
CA ASP A 66 1.45 -2.73 -10.86
C ASP A 66 1.62 -3.94 -11.81
N LEU A 67 2.14 -3.70 -13.01
CA LEU A 67 2.46 -4.75 -13.99
C LEU A 67 3.55 -5.71 -13.47
N HIS A 68 4.56 -5.21 -12.75
CA HIS A 68 5.59 -6.06 -12.15
C HIS A 68 5.03 -6.95 -11.04
N ALA A 69 4.18 -6.42 -10.17
CA ALA A 69 3.48 -7.22 -9.16
C ALA A 69 2.65 -8.35 -9.80
N VAL A 70 1.97 -8.06 -10.92
CA VAL A 70 1.25 -9.07 -11.71
C VAL A 70 2.19 -10.12 -12.32
N VAL A 71 3.34 -9.71 -12.89
CA VAL A 71 4.35 -10.64 -13.44
C VAL A 71 4.92 -11.56 -12.37
N LEU A 72 5.27 -11.03 -11.20
CA LEU A 72 5.78 -11.80 -10.06
C LEU A 72 4.74 -12.82 -9.59
N ASN A 73 3.51 -12.38 -9.30
CA ASN A 73 2.44 -13.24 -8.80
C ASN A 73 2.05 -14.39 -9.76
N LEU A 74 2.08 -14.13 -11.07
CA LEU A 74 1.82 -15.16 -12.09
C LEU A 74 3.01 -16.12 -12.24
N SER A 75 4.23 -15.63 -12.06
CA SER A 75 5.45 -16.45 -12.08
C SER A 75 5.51 -17.43 -10.91
N GLU A 76 5.13 -16.99 -9.70
CA GLU A 76 4.95 -17.85 -8.52
C GLU A 76 3.91 -18.95 -8.77
N LYS A 77 2.83 -18.64 -9.48
CA LYS A 77 1.79 -19.59 -9.92
C LYS A 77 2.28 -20.53 -11.04
N THR A 78 3.59 -20.59 -11.28
CA THR A 78 4.30 -21.46 -12.25
C THR A 78 4.04 -21.14 -13.73
N PHE A 79 3.45 -19.99 -14.03
CA PHE A 79 3.42 -19.49 -15.41
C PHE A 79 4.79 -18.94 -15.80
N LYS A 80 5.08 -19.06 -17.09
CA LYS A 80 6.23 -18.43 -17.72
C LYS A 80 5.71 -17.30 -18.58
N ILE A 81 5.90 -16.06 -18.12
CA ILE A 81 5.53 -14.88 -18.90
C ILE A 81 6.39 -14.87 -20.16
N CYS A 82 5.78 -15.07 -21.32
CA CYS A 82 6.49 -15.21 -22.59
C CYS A 82 6.42 -13.95 -23.45
N ALA A 83 5.42 -13.10 -23.22
CA ALA A 83 5.31 -11.74 -23.75
C ALA A 83 4.41 -10.88 -22.86
N ILE A 84 4.60 -9.56 -22.92
CA ILE A 84 3.59 -8.58 -22.46
C ILE A 84 3.21 -7.68 -23.65
N SER A 85 1.93 -7.37 -23.79
CA SER A 85 1.38 -6.46 -24.79
C SER A 85 0.64 -5.31 -24.11
N GLY A 86 0.87 -4.07 -24.54
CA GLY A 86 0.18 -2.90 -24.01
C GLY A 86 -0.36 -2.01 -25.13
N HIS A 87 -1.58 -1.48 -24.95
CA HIS A 87 -2.19 -0.53 -25.90
C HIS A 87 -2.19 0.91 -25.38
N SER A 88 -1.92 1.88 -26.25
CA SER A 88 -1.98 3.31 -25.95
C SER A 88 -1.11 3.66 -24.74
N LYS A 89 -1.71 4.13 -23.63
CA LYS A 89 -1.00 4.32 -22.34
C LYS A 89 -0.35 3.03 -21.82
N GLY A 90 -1.02 1.89 -21.94
CA GLY A 90 -0.43 0.58 -21.65
C GLY A 90 0.79 0.27 -22.53
N GLY A 91 0.83 0.74 -23.78
CA GLY A 91 1.98 0.62 -24.68
C GLY A 91 3.23 1.34 -24.14
N ASN A 92 3.05 2.53 -23.57
CA ASN A 92 4.10 3.22 -22.82
C ASN A 92 4.53 2.46 -21.56
N VAL A 93 3.56 1.96 -20.79
CA VAL A 93 3.82 1.23 -19.52
C VAL A 93 4.66 -0.01 -19.77
N VAL A 94 4.37 -0.80 -20.81
CA VAL A 94 5.15 -2.04 -21.10
C VAL A 94 6.57 -1.75 -21.59
N LEU A 95 6.81 -0.59 -22.20
CA LEU A 95 8.16 -0.13 -22.56
C LEU A 95 8.94 0.39 -21.34
N LEU A 96 8.28 1.12 -20.44
CA LEU A 96 8.87 1.53 -19.16
C LEU A 96 9.20 0.31 -18.30
N TYR A 97 8.27 -0.63 -18.19
CA TYR A 97 8.47 -1.93 -17.57
C TYR A 97 9.74 -2.62 -18.09
N ALA A 98 9.87 -2.75 -19.41
CA ALA A 98 11.02 -3.37 -20.04
C ALA A 98 12.37 -2.64 -19.85
N SER A 99 12.32 -1.36 -19.47
CA SER A 99 13.50 -0.55 -19.14
C SER A 99 13.92 -0.66 -17.66
N LEU A 100 13.00 -1.13 -16.80
CA LEU A 100 13.20 -1.31 -15.36
C LEU A 100 13.43 -2.79 -14.99
N HIS A 101 12.79 -3.71 -15.71
CA HIS A 101 12.75 -5.14 -15.45
C HIS A 101 13.14 -5.94 -16.70
N ASN A 102 14.14 -6.81 -16.56
CA ASN A 102 14.72 -7.62 -17.64
C ASN A 102 14.35 -9.11 -17.48
N ASP A 103 13.09 -9.38 -17.14
CA ASP A 103 12.57 -10.73 -16.85
C ASP A 103 11.65 -11.27 -17.96
N VAL A 104 10.97 -10.38 -18.71
CA VAL A 104 10.12 -10.74 -19.85
C VAL A 104 10.87 -10.55 -21.18
N PRO A 105 10.96 -11.59 -22.04
CA PRO A 105 11.81 -11.56 -23.23
C PRO A 105 11.18 -10.92 -24.48
N VAL A 106 9.88 -10.61 -24.44
CA VAL A 106 9.11 -10.09 -25.59
C VAL A 106 8.14 -9.02 -25.11
N ILE A 107 8.20 -7.85 -25.74
CA ILE A 107 7.36 -6.70 -25.40
C ILE A 107 6.66 -6.21 -26.67
N ILE A 108 5.38 -5.89 -26.56
CA ILE A 108 4.54 -5.48 -27.69
C ILE A 108 3.87 -4.15 -27.34
N ASN A 109 4.28 -3.11 -28.03
CA ASN A 109 3.77 -1.74 -27.93
C ASN A 109 2.74 -1.49 -29.05
N LEU A 110 1.48 -1.25 -28.70
CA LEU A 110 0.40 -0.97 -29.66
C LEU A 110 -0.02 0.50 -29.52
N SER A 111 0.25 1.34 -30.51
CA SER A 111 -0.07 2.78 -30.50
C SER A 111 0.41 3.57 -29.25
N GLY A 112 1.56 3.20 -28.65
CA GLY A 112 2.17 3.97 -27.57
C GLY A 112 2.67 5.35 -28.03
N ARG A 113 2.69 6.34 -27.12
CA ARG A 113 3.08 7.73 -27.43
C ARG A 113 4.53 8.00 -27.03
N PHE A 114 5.41 8.34 -27.97
CA PHE A 114 6.80 8.65 -27.66
C PHE A 114 6.93 10.00 -26.94
N ALA A 115 6.33 11.05 -27.50
CA ALA A 115 6.40 12.41 -26.98
C ALA A 115 5.18 12.72 -26.09
N LEU A 116 5.27 12.41 -24.79
CA LEU A 116 4.16 12.47 -23.83
C LEU A 116 3.60 13.89 -23.60
N GLU A 117 4.38 14.92 -23.88
CA GLU A 117 3.97 16.33 -23.85
C GLU A 117 2.98 16.71 -24.96
N ARG A 118 2.95 15.95 -26.07
CA ARG A 118 2.04 16.20 -27.20
C ARG A 118 0.59 15.86 -26.84
N GLY A 119 -0.35 16.61 -27.42
CA GLY A 119 -1.79 16.42 -27.27
C GLY A 119 -2.40 16.94 -25.95
N ILE A 120 -1.58 17.39 -24.99
CA ILE A 120 -2.07 17.87 -23.69
C ILE A 120 -2.93 19.14 -23.85
N ASP A 121 -2.52 20.11 -24.67
CA ASP A 121 -3.30 21.33 -24.94
C ASP A 121 -4.68 21.04 -25.56
N GLY A 122 -4.79 19.99 -26.39
CA GLY A 122 -6.06 19.58 -26.98
C GLY A 122 -7.03 18.97 -25.96
N ARG A 123 -6.50 18.30 -24.92
CA ARG A 123 -7.28 17.61 -23.90
C ARG A 123 -7.60 18.47 -22.67
N LEU A 124 -6.65 19.30 -22.23
CA LEU A 124 -6.78 20.14 -21.03
C LEU A 124 -7.12 21.60 -21.37
N GLY A 125 -7.03 21.98 -22.64
CA GLY A 125 -7.10 23.35 -23.13
C GLY A 125 -5.78 24.11 -22.96
N ARG A 126 -5.61 25.19 -23.73
CA ARG A 126 -4.43 26.09 -23.64
C ARG A 126 -4.21 26.62 -22.23
N GLU A 127 -2.96 26.95 -21.91
CA GLU A 127 -2.53 27.49 -20.61
C GLU A 127 -2.86 26.56 -19.42
N PHE A 128 -2.99 25.24 -19.65
CA PHE A 128 -3.25 24.26 -18.59
C PHE A 128 -2.23 24.35 -17.44
N MET A 129 -0.95 24.57 -17.74
CA MET A 129 0.10 24.78 -16.73
C MET A 129 -0.14 25.99 -15.81
N GLN A 130 -0.84 27.03 -16.28
CA GLN A 130 -1.15 28.20 -15.44
C GLN A 130 -2.37 27.91 -14.56
N ARG A 131 -3.42 27.31 -15.13
CA ARG A 131 -4.63 26.91 -14.40
C ARG A 131 -4.31 25.90 -13.30
N ILE A 132 -3.56 24.84 -13.62
CA ILE A 132 -3.21 23.79 -12.66
C ILE A 132 -2.33 24.31 -11.50
N LYS A 133 -1.41 25.25 -11.77
CA LYS A 133 -0.61 25.91 -10.72
C LYS A 133 -1.40 26.88 -9.84
N LYS A 134 -2.49 27.44 -10.36
CA LYS A 134 -3.35 28.36 -9.63
C LYS A 134 -4.37 27.61 -8.75
N ASP A 135 -4.99 26.59 -9.32
CA ASP A 135 -6.16 25.92 -8.75
C ASP A 135 -5.83 24.51 -8.19
N GLY A 136 -4.59 24.02 -8.38
CA GLY A 136 -4.06 22.72 -7.92
C GLY A 136 -4.43 21.52 -8.80
N PHE A 137 -5.49 21.66 -9.59
CA PHE A 137 -6.02 20.62 -10.47
C PHE A 137 -6.77 21.23 -11.67
N ILE A 138 -7.07 20.38 -12.65
CA ILE A 138 -8.02 20.65 -13.75
C ILE A 138 -9.01 19.51 -13.79
N ASP A 139 -10.31 19.82 -13.67
CA ASP A 139 -11.38 18.86 -13.96
C ASP A 139 -11.64 18.83 -15.46
N VAL A 140 -11.40 17.68 -16.09
CA VAL A 140 -11.79 17.42 -17.48
C VAL A 140 -13.25 16.97 -17.47
N LYS A 141 -14.04 17.56 -18.37
CA LYS A 141 -15.48 17.40 -18.43
C LYS A 141 -15.93 16.88 -19.78
N ASP A 142 -17.00 16.10 -19.77
CA ASP A 142 -17.67 15.65 -20.99
C ASP A 142 -18.49 16.78 -21.64
N ARG A 143 -19.18 16.45 -22.74
CA ARG A 143 -20.06 17.37 -23.47
C ARG A 143 -21.26 17.86 -22.63
N THR A 144 -21.64 17.15 -21.57
CA THR A 144 -22.72 17.54 -20.64
C THR A 144 -22.24 18.47 -19.53
N GLY A 145 -20.92 18.60 -19.36
CA GLY A 145 -20.29 19.39 -18.29
C GLY A 145 -20.07 18.62 -16.98
N LYS A 146 -20.38 17.32 -16.94
CA LYS A 146 -20.04 16.40 -15.85
C LYS A 146 -18.52 16.17 -15.85
N VAL A 147 -17.93 16.11 -14.65
CA VAL A 147 -16.50 15.83 -14.51
C VAL A 147 -16.26 14.35 -14.80
N GLU A 148 -15.45 14.08 -15.83
CA GLU A 148 -15.04 12.72 -16.19
C GLU A 148 -13.85 12.26 -15.36
N PHE A 149 -12.84 13.12 -15.22
CA PHE A 149 -11.63 12.85 -14.45
C PHE A 149 -10.94 14.14 -14.05
N ARG A 150 -10.10 14.05 -13.00
CA ARG A 150 -9.29 15.16 -12.49
C ARG A 150 -7.83 14.95 -12.84
N VAL A 151 -7.17 16.03 -13.28
CA VAL A 151 -5.73 16.09 -13.48
C VAL A 151 -5.14 16.95 -12.36
N THR A 152 -4.36 16.36 -11.45
CA THR A 152 -3.60 17.09 -10.43
C THR A 152 -2.24 17.55 -10.97
N GLU A 153 -1.62 18.56 -10.33
CA GLU A 153 -0.26 18.98 -10.70
C GLU A 153 0.73 17.80 -10.65
N GLU A 154 0.67 16.97 -9.61
CA GLU A 154 1.47 15.75 -9.45
C GLU A 154 1.29 14.77 -10.62
N SER A 155 0.04 14.42 -10.96
CA SER A 155 -0.30 13.48 -12.03
C SER A 155 0.14 14.00 -13.42
N LEU A 156 0.03 15.31 -13.64
CA LEU A 156 0.54 15.95 -14.86
C LEU A 156 2.06 15.96 -14.91
N MET A 157 2.73 16.23 -13.79
CA MET A 157 4.19 16.27 -13.72
C MET A 157 4.82 14.88 -13.86
N ASP A 158 4.21 13.80 -13.35
CA ASP A 158 4.68 12.44 -13.63
C ASP A 158 4.66 12.15 -15.15
N ARG A 159 3.56 12.48 -15.84
CA ARG A 159 3.47 12.36 -17.30
C ARG A 159 4.57 13.15 -18.01
N LEU A 160 4.78 14.41 -17.63
CA LEU A 160 5.76 15.31 -18.26
C LEU A 160 7.22 14.96 -17.93
N THR A 161 7.48 14.25 -16.84
CA THR A 161 8.82 13.79 -16.40
C THR A 161 9.08 12.31 -16.71
N THR A 162 8.17 11.65 -17.43
CA THR A 162 8.34 10.29 -17.94
C THR A 162 9.09 10.37 -19.27
N ASP A 163 10.41 10.13 -19.23
CA ASP A 163 11.28 10.17 -20.40
C ASP A 163 11.28 8.83 -21.14
N MET A 164 10.46 8.74 -22.20
CA MET A 164 10.41 7.56 -23.06
C MET A 164 11.72 7.33 -23.85
N ARG A 165 12.52 8.37 -24.12
CA ARG A 165 13.83 8.22 -24.80
C ARG A 165 14.81 7.50 -23.87
N ALA A 166 14.88 7.92 -22.61
CA ALA A 166 15.70 7.28 -21.60
C ALA A 166 15.27 5.81 -21.39
N ALA A 167 13.95 5.56 -21.29
CA ALA A 167 13.41 4.21 -21.19
C ALA A 167 13.85 3.32 -22.37
N CYS A 168 13.68 3.78 -23.62
CA CYS A 168 14.06 3.03 -24.81
C CYS A 168 15.54 2.60 -24.85
N HIS A 169 16.43 3.47 -24.35
CA HIS A 169 17.87 3.17 -24.29
C HIS A 169 18.24 2.21 -23.14
N ALA A 170 17.42 2.12 -22.10
CA ALA A 170 17.63 1.22 -20.97
C ALA A 170 17.03 -0.19 -21.18
N ILE A 171 16.17 -0.39 -22.18
CA ILE A 171 15.68 -1.72 -22.57
C ILE A 171 16.86 -2.62 -22.99
N ASP A 172 16.91 -3.83 -22.42
CA ASP A 172 17.96 -4.81 -22.70
C ASP A 172 17.98 -5.24 -24.18
N LYS A 173 19.18 -5.49 -24.71
CA LYS A 173 19.40 -5.85 -26.12
C LYS A 173 18.87 -7.24 -26.49
N GLU A 174 18.72 -8.14 -25.51
CA GLU A 174 18.12 -9.46 -25.69
C GLU A 174 16.58 -9.41 -25.59
N CYS A 175 16.01 -8.33 -25.03
CA CYS A 175 14.57 -8.09 -25.00
C CYS A 175 14.09 -7.73 -26.42
N ARG A 176 13.15 -8.51 -26.95
CA ARG A 176 12.60 -8.30 -28.30
C ARG A 176 11.36 -7.44 -28.25
N VAL A 177 11.43 -6.25 -28.83
CA VAL A 177 10.30 -5.30 -28.86
C VAL A 177 9.65 -5.27 -30.25
N LEU A 178 8.33 -5.28 -30.28
CA LEU A 178 7.52 -5.00 -31.46
C LEU A 178 6.68 -3.76 -31.20
N THR A 179 6.79 -2.73 -32.04
CA THR A 179 5.79 -1.66 -32.12
C THR A 179 4.88 -1.91 -33.31
N ILE A 180 3.57 -1.86 -33.07
CA ILE A 180 2.55 -1.76 -34.12
C ILE A 180 1.84 -0.41 -33.95
N HIS A 181 1.63 0.30 -35.06
CA HIS A 181 0.89 1.56 -35.10
C HIS A 181 -0.04 1.59 -36.32
N GLY A 182 -1.19 2.26 -36.22
CA GLY A 182 -2.04 2.55 -37.38
C GLY A 182 -1.64 3.84 -38.09
N SER A 183 -1.66 3.88 -39.44
CA SER A 183 -1.33 5.12 -40.18
C SER A 183 -2.42 6.19 -40.06
N ALA A 184 -3.66 5.80 -39.74
CA ALA A 184 -4.81 6.68 -39.52
C ALA A 184 -5.12 6.88 -38.01
N ASP A 185 -4.12 6.74 -37.14
CA ASP A 185 -4.25 6.98 -35.70
C ASP A 185 -4.28 8.49 -35.39
N GLU A 186 -5.50 9.06 -35.35
CA GLU A 186 -5.73 10.47 -35.00
C GLU A 186 -5.47 10.80 -33.52
N ILE A 187 -5.34 9.79 -32.65
CA ILE A 187 -5.15 9.99 -31.21
C ILE A 187 -3.66 10.07 -30.88
N VAL A 188 -2.86 9.12 -31.36
CA VAL A 188 -1.40 9.09 -31.21
C VAL A 188 -0.76 9.09 -32.60
N PRO A 189 -0.07 10.16 -33.01
CA PRO A 189 0.53 10.24 -34.35
C PRO A 189 1.52 9.11 -34.60
N SER A 190 1.43 8.48 -35.78
CA SER A 190 2.26 7.31 -36.14
C SER A 190 3.76 7.60 -36.18
N GLU A 191 4.16 8.87 -36.27
CA GLU A 191 5.56 9.35 -36.18
C GLU A 191 6.24 8.90 -34.89
N ASP A 192 5.49 8.81 -33.78
CA ASP A 192 6.00 8.34 -32.50
C ASP A 192 6.51 6.88 -32.58
N ALA A 193 5.89 6.04 -33.43
CA ALA A 193 6.32 4.66 -33.68
C ALA A 193 7.73 4.56 -34.27
N PHE A 194 8.10 5.54 -35.11
CA PHE A 194 9.43 5.63 -35.71
C PHE A 194 10.49 6.18 -34.74
N GLU A 195 10.09 6.91 -33.69
CA GLU A 195 11.02 7.29 -32.62
C GLU A 195 11.40 6.09 -31.74
N PHE A 196 10.46 5.20 -31.43
CA PHE A 196 10.77 3.92 -30.77
C PHE A 196 11.75 3.06 -31.61
N ASP A 197 11.50 2.94 -32.91
CA ASP A 197 12.33 2.14 -33.84
C ASP A 197 13.79 2.63 -33.96
N LYS A 198 14.01 3.94 -33.85
CA LYS A 198 15.36 4.54 -33.86
C LYS A 198 16.20 4.24 -32.61
N LEU A 199 15.55 3.94 -31.48
CA LEU A 199 16.18 4.01 -30.15
C LEU A 199 16.27 2.67 -29.43
N ILE A 200 15.32 1.77 -29.67
CA ILE A 200 15.25 0.45 -29.02
C ILE A 200 16.19 -0.54 -29.77
N PRO A 201 17.18 -1.17 -29.10
CA PRO A 201 18.23 -1.93 -29.80
C PRO A 201 17.78 -3.17 -30.59
N ASN A 202 16.70 -3.82 -30.17
CA ASN A 202 16.19 -5.07 -30.74
C ASN A 202 14.69 -4.94 -31.02
N HIS A 203 14.41 -4.03 -31.95
CA HIS A 203 13.07 -3.59 -32.29
C HIS A 203 12.59 -4.13 -33.65
N LYS A 204 11.28 -4.26 -33.79
CA LYS A 204 10.60 -4.37 -35.08
C LYS A 204 9.41 -3.42 -35.12
N LEU A 205 9.37 -2.53 -36.10
CA LEU A 205 8.19 -1.71 -36.39
C LEU A 205 7.29 -2.37 -37.45
N HIS A 206 5.97 -2.25 -37.29
CA HIS A 206 5.03 -2.32 -38.41
C HIS A 206 4.02 -1.16 -38.31
N ILE A 207 3.77 -0.51 -39.45
CA ILE A 207 2.61 0.36 -39.61
C ILE A 207 1.52 -0.44 -40.32
N ILE A 208 0.29 -0.41 -39.80
CA ILE A 208 -0.89 -0.93 -40.47
C ILE A 208 -1.56 0.22 -41.21
N GLU A 209 -1.54 0.16 -42.54
CA GLU A 209 -2.12 1.18 -43.40
C GLU A 209 -3.64 1.27 -43.20
N GLY A 210 -4.17 2.48 -43.02
CA GLY A 210 -5.60 2.73 -42.79
C GLY A 210 -6.13 2.33 -41.41
N ALA A 211 -5.29 1.86 -40.48
CA ALA A 211 -5.75 1.55 -39.12
C ALA A 211 -5.85 2.79 -38.24
N ASP A 212 -6.95 2.87 -37.50
CA ASP A 212 -7.26 3.81 -36.43
C ASP A 212 -6.59 3.42 -35.10
N HIS A 213 -6.68 4.29 -34.08
CA HIS A 213 -6.08 4.07 -32.75
C HIS A 213 -6.47 2.73 -32.10
N CYS A 214 -7.71 2.28 -32.33
CA CYS A 214 -8.26 1.06 -31.76
C CYS A 214 -8.18 -0.13 -32.72
N TYR A 215 -7.59 0.03 -33.91
CA TYR A 215 -7.50 -1.00 -34.97
C TYR A 215 -8.87 -1.59 -35.37
N THR A 216 -9.95 -0.81 -35.30
CA THR A 216 -11.35 -1.25 -35.37
C THR A 216 -11.63 -2.11 -36.61
N ALA A 217 -11.08 -1.72 -37.77
CA ALA A 217 -11.21 -2.46 -39.02
C ALA A 217 -10.06 -3.48 -39.28
N HIS A 218 -9.03 -3.51 -38.43
CA HIS A 218 -7.76 -4.21 -38.66
C HIS A 218 -7.38 -5.23 -37.56
N GLN A 219 -8.35 -5.61 -36.71
CA GLN A 219 -8.18 -6.53 -35.58
C GLN A 219 -7.50 -7.85 -35.96
N GLU A 220 -7.90 -8.46 -37.07
CA GLU A 220 -7.35 -9.76 -37.52
C GLU A 220 -5.89 -9.65 -37.97
N GLN A 221 -5.56 -8.58 -38.70
CA GLN A 221 -4.19 -8.30 -39.15
C GLN A 221 -3.27 -8.01 -37.95
N LEU A 222 -3.75 -7.19 -37.00
CA LEU A 222 -3.07 -6.92 -35.74
C LEU A 222 -2.79 -8.23 -34.98
N ALA A 223 -3.82 -9.06 -34.80
CA ALA A 223 -3.70 -10.33 -34.08
C ALA A 223 -2.69 -11.28 -34.76
N SER A 224 -2.66 -11.35 -36.09
CA SER A 224 -1.65 -12.13 -36.82
C SER A 224 -0.23 -11.63 -36.54
N LEU A 225 0.01 -10.32 -36.63
CA LEU A 225 1.33 -9.72 -36.39
C LEU A 225 1.84 -9.98 -34.96
N VAL A 226 0.95 -9.86 -33.96
CA VAL A 226 1.24 -10.18 -32.55
C VAL A 226 1.59 -11.67 -32.39
N LEU A 227 0.76 -12.57 -32.94
CA LEU A 227 0.96 -14.02 -32.86
C LEU A 227 2.27 -14.46 -33.51
N ASP A 228 2.55 -13.98 -34.72
CA ASP A 228 3.74 -14.35 -35.49
C ASP A 228 5.02 -13.88 -34.79
N PHE A 229 5.00 -12.69 -34.18
CA PHE A 229 6.14 -12.20 -33.42
C PHE A 229 6.43 -13.06 -32.18
N ILE A 230 5.42 -13.35 -31.36
CA ILE A 230 5.56 -14.20 -30.16
C ILE A 230 6.05 -15.60 -30.55
N LYS A 231 5.46 -16.23 -31.57
CA LYS A 231 5.89 -17.54 -32.09
C LYS A 231 7.34 -17.53 -32.58
N SER A 232 7.74 -16.49 -33.33
CA SER A 232 9.12 -16.36 -33.84
C SER A 232 10.16 -16.25 -32.72
N ALA A 233 9.81 -15.65 -31.57
CA ALA A 233 10.68 -15.55 -30.40
C ALA A 233 10.85 -16.89 -29.67
N GLN A 234 9.78 -17.70 -29.59
CA GLN A 234 9.84 -19.04 -29.00
C GLN A 234 10.74 -19.98 -29.82
N ILE A 235 10.68 -19.91 -31.15
CA ILE A 235 11.50 -20.74 -32.05
C ILE A 235 13.00 -20.43 -31.92
N GLN A 236 13.38 -19.15 -31.75
CA GLN A 236 14.78 -18.74 -31.63
C GLN A 236 15.47 -19.23 -30.35
N LYS A 237 14.72 -19.60 -29.30
CA LYS A 237 15.28 -20.16 -28.05
C LYS A 237 15.57 -21.66 -28.09
N MET A 238 15.24 -22.38 -29.18
CA MET A 238 15.70 -23.77 -29.34
C MET A 238 17.17 -23.82 -29.80
N PRO A 239 18.06 -24.56 -29.12
CA PRO A 239 19.44 -24.69 -29.55
C PRO A 239 19.48 -25.39 -30.92
N LYS A 240 20.11 -24.76 -31.91
CA LYS A 240 20.36 -25.35 -33.22
C LYS A 240 21.26 -26.58 -33.07
N THR A 241 20.65 -27.76 -32.98
CA THR A 241 21.37 -29.04 -33.02
C THR A 241 22.16 -29.10 -34.32
N ARG A 242 23.49 -29.21 -34.19
CA ARG A 242 24.44 -29.04 -35.29
C ARG A 242 24.48 -30.31 -36.16
N ALA A 243 23.41 -30.56 -36.90
CA ALA A 243 23.29 -31.67 -37.84
C ALA A 243 24.23 -31.45 -39.05
N ARG A 244 25.45 -31.96 -38.93
CA ARG A 244 26.45 -31.96 -39.99
C ARG A 244 26.19 -33.15 -40.93
N ALA A 245 25.56 -32.91 -42.07
CA ALA A 245 25.53 -33.84 -43.19
C ALA A 245 25.79 -33.07 -44.51
N ALA A 246 26.70 -33.59 -45.33
CA ALA A 246 27.14 -32.94 -46.56
C ALA A 246 26.48 -33.57 -47.79
N ALA A 247 26.07 -32.74 -48.75
CA ALA A 247 25.88 -33.12 -50.15
C ALA A 247 26.17 -31.89 -51.03
N ALA A 248 26.75 -32.10 -52.22
CA ALA A 248 27.39 -31.04 -52.99
C ALA A 248 26.49 -30.39 -54.06
N ALA A 249 26.68 -29.08 -54.21
CA ALA A 249 26.66 -28.27 -55.44
C ALA A 249 25.81 -28.69 -56.65
N LYS A 250 25.01 -27.72 -57.14
CA LYS A 250 25.08 -27.31 -58.56
C LYS A 250 24.71 -25.82 -58.73
N VAL A 251 25.29 -25.22 -59.77
CA VAL A 251 25.32 -23.77 -60.06
C VAL A 251 24.32 -23.43 -61.16
N THR A 252 23.64 -22.28 -61.09
CA THR A 252 23.51 -21.28 -62.19
C THR A 252 22.64 -20.08 -61.79
N GLU A 253 23.24 -18.88 -61.91
CA GLU A 253 22.60 -17.59 -62.19
C GLU A 253 22.67 -17.33 -63.73
N PRO A 254 22.16 -16.23 -64.36
CA PRO A 254 21.79 -14.90 -63.79
C PRO A 254 20.49 -14.25 -64.37
N VAL A 255 20.26 -12.96 -64.01
CA VAL A 255 19.88 -11.79 -64.87
C VAL A 255 18.76 -10.88 -64.29
N MET A 256 19.12 -9.62 -64.01
CA MET A 256 18.31 -8.38 -63.88
C MET A 256 18.26 -7.65 -65.25
N PRO A 257 17.43 -6.61 -65.58
CA PRO A 257 17.00 -5.52 -64.68
C PRO A 257 15.67 -4.74 -64.99
N ALA A 258 15.49 -3.64 -64.24
CA ALA A 258 14.95 -2.33 -64.62
C ALA A 258 13.44 -1.99 -64.42
N GLU A 259 13.23 -0.81 -63.81
CA GLU A 259 12.01 0.01 -63.81
C GLU A 259 11.85 0.75 -65.16
N PRO A 260 10.73 1.47 -65.40
CA PRO A 260 10.76 2.90 -65.04
C PRO A 260 9.43 3.49 -64.51
N GLU A 261 9.57 4.76 -64.11
CA GLU A 261 8.58 5.74 -63.63
C GLU A 261 7.40 6.01 -64.58
N GLU A 262 6.26 6.49 -64.05
CA GLU A 262 5.46 7.52 -64.74
C GLU A 262 4.71 8.42 -63.74
N GLN A 263 4.74 9.73 -63.98
CA GLN A 263 3.98 10.76 -63.25
C GLN A 263 2.71 11.11 -64.04
N VAL A 264 1.61 11.45 -63.36
CA VAL A 264 0.60 12.37 -63.92
C VAL A 264 -0.14 13.13 -62.81
N GLU A 265 -0.69 14.28 -63.20
CA GLU A 265 -1.09 15.39 -62.33
C GLU A 265 -2.58 15.40 -61.93
N LEU A 266 -2.84 16.10 -60.83
CA LEU A 266 -3.97 17.00 -60.52
C LEU A 266 -5.33 16.85 -61.24
N ASP A 267 -6.40 16.75 -60.43
CA ASP A 267 -7.72 17.41 -60.53
C ASP A 267 -8.58 16.85 -59.36
N GLY A 268 -9.47 17.54 -58.63
CA GLY A 268 -9.89 18.94 -58.64
C GLY A 268 -11.36 19.10 -58.18
N TYR A 269 -11.61 19.48 -56.91
CA TYR A 269 -12.93 19.85 -56.31
C TYR A 269 -13.97 18.70 -56.20
N GLU A 270 -14.88 18.63 -55.22
CA GLU A 270 -15.66 19.67 -54.51
C GLU A 270 -15.89 19.36 -53.01
N GLU A 271 -16.18 20.41 -52.22
CA GLU A 271 -16.68 20.33 -50.85
C GLU A 271 -18.20 20.05 -50.84
N MET A 272 -18.71 19.32 -49.85
CA MET A 272 -20.13 19.36 -49.50
C MET A 272 -20.28 19.27 -47.97
N ASP A 273 -20.71 20.37 -47.36
CA ASP A 273 -21.18 20.42 -45.98
C ASP A 273 -22.53 19.70 -45.86
N GLU A 274 -22.72 18.90 -44.80
CA GLU A 274 -24.05 18.64 -44.24
C GLU A 274 -23.94 18.51 -42.70
N GLU A 275 -24.75 19.31 -41.99
CA GLU A 275 -24.89 19.30 -40.52
C GLU A 275 -25.95 18.26 -40.06
N VAL A 276 -26.24 18.24 -38.75
CA VAL A 276 -27.33 17.54 -38.02
C VAL A 276 -27.24 15.99 -37.95
N GLU A 277 -27.65 15.30 -36.87
CA GLU A 277 -28.17 15.71 -35.55
C GLU A 277 -27.80 14.64 -34.48
N TYR A 278 -28.09 14.91 -33.19
CA TYR A 278 -27.93 13.96 -32.08
C TYR A 278 -29.27 13.30 -31.73
N GLU A 279 -29.28 11.99 -31.43
CA GLU A 279 -30.35 11.35 -30.63
C GLU A 279 -29.77 10.43 -29.55
N GLU A 280 -30.59 10.14 -28.54
CA GLU A 280 -30.19 9.80 -27.17
C GLU A 280 -30.16 8.29 -26.84
N ILE A 281 -29.82 8.00 -25.58
CA ILE A 281 -29.58 6.67 -24.98
C ILE A 281 -30.82 6.25 -24.17
N GLU A 282 -31.12 4.95 -24.14
CA GLU A 282 -31.89 4.34 -23.03
C GLU A 282 -31.08 3.16 -22.43
N GLU A 283 -30.90 3.18 -21.11
CA GLU A 283 -30.36 2.09 -20.27
C GLU A 283 -31.40 1.72 -19.21
N GLU A 284 -31.52 0.43 -18.84
CA GLU A 284 -32.39 -0.03 -17.74
C GLU A 284 -31.58 -0.46 -16.50
N GLU A 285 -32.24 -0.43 -15.33
CA GLU A 285 -31.68 -0.45 -13.97
C GLU A 285 -31.23 -1.85 -13.47
N VAL A 286 -30.40 -1.88 -12.42
CA VAL A 286 -30.05 -3.09 -11.65
C VAL A 286 -30.09 -2.78 -10.14
N GLU A 287 -30.69 -3.65 -9.33
CA GLU A 287 -30.87 -3.47 -7.87
C GLU A 287 -29.62 -3.88 -7.05
N GLU A 288 -29.47 -3.25 -5.87
CA GLU A 288 -28.39 -3.50 -4.89
C GLU A 288 -28.73 -4.60 -3.86
N PHE A 289 -27.72 -5.18 -3.22
CA PHE A 289 -27.83 -6.06 -2.04
C PHE A 289 -26.75 -5.69 -1.00
N GLU A 290 -27.10 -5.73 0.29
CA GLU A 290 -26.25 -5.34 1.42
C GLU A 290 -25.54 -6.56 2.07
N GLU A 291 -24.33 -6.38 2.60
CA GLU A 291 -23.63 -7.34 3.50
C GLU A 291 -23.07 -6.65 4.76
N GLU A 292 -22.95 -7.39 5.87
CA GLU A 292 -22.66 -6.88 7.23
C GLU A 292 -21.17 -7.01 7.62
N GLU A 293 -20.63 -6.08 8.45
CA GLU A 293 -19.23 -6.06 8.93
C GLU A 293 -19.02 -6.78 10.29
N GLU A 294 -17.80 -7.29 10.55
CA GLU A 294 -17.40 -7.97 11.80
C GLU A 294 -16.26 -7.21 12.54
N GLU A 295 -16.33 -7.08 13.88
CA GLU A 295 -15.40 -6.26 14.70
C GLU A 295 -14.14 -7.01 15.18
N VAL A 296 -13.02 -6.28 15.38
CA VAL A 296 -11.76 -6.78 15.97
C VAL A 296 -11.25 -5.84 17.08
N LEU A 297 -10.69 -6.41 18.16
CA LEU A 297 -10.25 -5.72 19.38
C LEU A 297 -8.71 -5.52 19.44
N GLU A 298 -8.29 -4.38 19.99
CA GLU A 298 -6.88 -4.02 20.26
C GLU A 298 -6.55 -4.04 21.77
N GLU A 299 -5.32 -4.41 22.13
CA GLU A 299 -4.75 -4.31 23.49
C GLU A 299 -3.27 -3.85 23.39
N GLU A 300 -2.83 -2.95 24.28
CA GLU A 300 -1.48 -2.35 24.32
C GLU A 300 -0.64 -2.89 25.50
N GLU A 301 0.68 -3.06 25.34
CA GLU A 301 1.64 -3.11 26.48
C GLU A 301 3.02 -2.47 26.13
N GLU A 302 3.71 -1.95 27.17
CA GLU A 302 5.01 -1.26 27.14
C GLU A 302 6.18 -2.21 27.50
N GLU A 303 7.39 -2.05 26.93
CA GLU A 303 8.61 -2.79 27.38
C GLU A 303 9.89 -1.91 27.50
N GLU A 304 10.74 -2.30 28.47
CA GLU A 304 12.01 -1.64 28.89
C GLU A 304 13.24 -2.09 28.05
N GLU A 305 14.30 -1.26 28.04
CA GLU A 305 15.61 -1.60 27.46
C GLU A 305 16.51 -2.37 28.47
N VAL A 306 17.35 -3.30 27.98
CA VAL A 306 18.38 -4.00 28.78
C VAL A 306 19.69 -4.07 27.97
N GLU A 307 20.78 -3.60 28.56
CA GLU A 307 22.14 -3.68 28.00
C GLU A 307 22.82 -5.02 28.38
N VAL A 308 23.69 -5.53 27.50
CA VAL A 308 24.59 -6.66 27.79
C VAL A 308 25.99 -6.31 27.29
N GLU A 309 26.98 -6.38 28.17
CA GLU A 309 28.40 -6.28 27.81
C GLU A 309 28.92 -7.65 27.35
N GLU A 310 29.69 -7.70 26.25
CA GLU A 310 30.52 -8.87 25.92
C GLU A 310 31.99 -8.64 26.29
N GLY A 311 32.53 -9.56 27.09
CA GLY A 311 33.96 -9.66 27.37
C GLY A 311 34.66 -10.55 26.35
N GLY A 312 35.68 -10.03 25.68
CA GLY A 312 36.39 -10.77 24.63
C GLY A 312 37.50 -11.69 25.12
N ALA A 313 37.81 -12.69 24.29
CA ALA A 313 39.09 -13.41 24.22
C ALA A 313 39.19 -14.09 22.84
N ASP A 314 40.29 -13.89 22.09
CA ASP A 314 41.36 -14.90 21.97
C ASP A 314 42.55 -14.35 21.15
N GLU A 315 43.64 -15.11 21.13
CA GLU A 315 45.01 -14.73 20.77
C GLU A 315 45.32 -14.71 19.25
N GLY A 316 46.41 -14.03 18.87
CA GLY A 316 46.86 -13.91 17.47
C GLY A 316 47.94 -14.90 17.06
N SER A 317 48.27 -14.93 15.76
CA SER A 317 49.54 -15.45 15.24
C SER A 317 49.95 -14.77 13.93
N ASP A 318 51.22 -14.92 13.56
CA ASP A 318 52.01 -13.97 12.78
C ASP A 318 52.09 -14.18 11.24
N ASN A 319 52.40 -13.06 10.55
CA ASN A 319 53.26 -12.90 9.34
C ASN A 319 53.03 -13.76 8.06
N ASP A 320 52.95 -13.10 6.90
CA ASP A 320 54.16 -12.77 6.12
C ASP A 320 53.93 -11.80 4.94
N VAL A 321 54.99 -11.10 4.50
CA VAL A 321 54.96 -10.04 3.46
C VAL A 321 55.82 -10.42 2.25
N VAL A 322 55.31 -10.24 1.02
CA VAL A 322 56.16 -10.14 -0.19
C VAL A 322 55.66 -9.02 -1.13
N ASN A 323 56.58 -8.17 -1.58
CA ASN A 323 56.35 -6.99 -2.43
C ASN A 323 56.27 -7.30 -3.94
N GLY A 324 55.66 -6.41 -4.73
CA GLY A 324 55.84 -6.42 -6.20
C GLY A 324 54.95 -5.48 -7.03
N ALA A 325 55.17 -4.16 -6.95
CA ALA A 325 54.74 -3.21 -8.01
C ALA A 325 55.86 -3.07 -9.07
N PRO A 326 55.59 -2.55 -10.29
CA PRO A 326 55.67 -1.08 -10.43
C PRO A 326 54.79 -0.42 -11.54
N THR A 327 54.43 0.87 -11.34
CA THR A 327 54.57 2.02 -12.29
C THR A 327 53.80 2.08 -13.64
N GLU A 328 53.37 3.22 -14.21
CA GLU A 328 53.41 4.68 -13.90
C GLU A 328 52.05 5.32 -14.32
N ALA A 329 51.47 6.27 -13.55
CA ALA A 329 51.52 7.75 -13.72
C ALA A 329 50.86 8.27 -15.04
N SER A 330 50.10 9.36 -15.07
CA SER A 330 50.28 10.70 -14.44
C SER A 330 49.03 11.57 -14.76
N VAL A 331 48.71 12.76 -14.22
CA VAL A 331 49.14 13.63 -13.08
C VAL A 331 47.96 14.63 -12.92
N THR A 332 47.17 14.59 -11.85
CA THR A 332 47.21 15.44 -10.64
C THR A 332 47.24 16.97 -10.82
N LEU A 333 46.45 17.67 -9.98
CA LEU A 333 46.86 18.93 -9.35
C LEU A 333 46.24 19.02 -7.93
N ALA A 334 47.09 19.38 -6.96
CA ALA A 334 46.87 19.25 -5.51
C ALA A 334 46.12 20.47 -4.91
N ILE A 335 45.14 20.28 -4.02
CA ILE A 335 45.22 20.16 -2.53
C ILE A 335 45.90 21.34 -1.82
N LYS A 336 45.22 21.85 -0.78
CA LYS A 336 45.89 22.46 0.38
C LYS A 336 45.13 22.25 1.70
N ASP A 337 45.45 21.14 2.36
CA ASP A 337 45.23 20.86 3.80
C ASP A 337 46.07 21.83 4.69
N PRO A 338 46.03 21.80 6.05
CA PRO A 338 45.41 20.80 6.94
C PRO A 338 44.71 21.32 8.24
N VAL A 339 43.92 20.44 8.90
CA VAL A 339 44.14 19.99 10.30
C VAL A 339 43.68 18.52 10.41
N LYS A 340 44.41 17.70 11.18
CA LYS A 340 44.17 16.25 11.36
C LYS A 340 43.26 15.92 12.56
N GLU A 341 42.86 14.64 12.57
CA GLU A 341 42.33 13.80 13.67
C GLU A 341 40.80 13.92 13.88
N ASP A 342 40.01 12.84 13.87
CA ASP A 342 40.31 11.41 14.14
C ASP A 342 39.97 10.50 12.93
N GLY A 343 40.78 9.48 12.65
CA GLY A 343 40.55 8.53 11.57
C GLY A 343 40.13 7.15 12.06
N GLU A 344 38.87 6.78 11.84
CA GLU A 344 38.38 5.40 11.88
C GLU A 344 37.90 5.01 10.46
N ASN A 345 38.10 3.75 10.07
CA ASN A 345 38.18 3.33 8.67
C ASN A 345 36.89 3.54 7.86
N LEU A 346 37.01 4.23 6.72
CA LEU A 346 36.01 4.24 5.64
C LEU A 346 35.66 2.82 5.14
N GLU A 347 36.64 1.91 5.14
CA GLU A 347 36.42 0.51 4.77
C GLU A 347 35.58 -0.27 5.80
N ASP A 348 35.67 0.07 7.10
CA ASP A 348 34.93 -0.64 8.14
C ASP A 348 33.51 -0.09 8.27
N GLU A 349 33.30 1.21 8.03
CA GLU A 349 31.97 1.79 7.91
C GLU A 349 31.22 1.21 6.69
N SER A 350 31.89 1.00 5.55
CA SER A 350 31.30 0.33 4.39
C SER A 350 30.94 -1.14 4.67
N LYS A 351 31.72 -1.85 5.50
CA LYS A 351 31.40 -3.23 5.93
C LYS A 351 30.18 -3.25 6.85
N LYS A 352 30.12 -2.37 7.86
CA LYS A 352 28.96 -2.23 8.75
C LYS A 352 27.69 -1.87 8.00
N HIS A 353 27.77 -0.98 7.00
CA HIS A 353 26.61 -0.67 6.14
C HIS A 353 26.14 -1.89 5.34
N ALA A 354 27.05 -2.71 4.81
CA ALA A 354 26.70 -3.95 4.12
C ALA A 354 26.09 -5.00 5.05
N GLU A 355 26.60 -5.13 6.29
CA GLU A 355 26.06 -6.01 7.34
C GLU A 355 24.65 -5.58 7.76
N LEU A 356 24.43 -4.29 8.00
CA LEU A 356 23.12 -3.73 8.32
C LEU A 356 22.09 -3.88 7.18
N LEU A 357 22.54 -3.84 5.92
CA LEU A 357 21.70 -4.12 4.74
C LEU A 357 21.43 -5.62 4.52
N ALA A 358 22.27 -6.51 5.06
CA ALA A 358 22.05 -7.95 5.01
C ALA A 358 20.95 -8.42 5.96
N LEU A 359 20.61 -7.63 6.98
CA LEU A 359 19.47 -7.86 7.86
C LEU A 359 18.14 -7.57 7.14
N PRO A 360 17.06 -8.33 7.40
CA PRO A 360 15.77 -8.14 6.71
C PRO A 360 15.16 -6.73 6.85
N PRO A 361 14.36 -6.28 5.88
CA PRO A 361 13.76 -4.95 5.90
C PRO A 361 12.70 -4.79 7.01
N HIS A 362 12.41 -3.55 7.38
CA HIS A 362 11.32 -3.18 8.29
C HIS A 362 9.97 -3.80 7.83
N GLY A 363 9.19 -4.26 8.81
CA GLY A 363 7.97 -5.04 8.55
C GLY A 363 8.21 -6.54 8.27
N SER A 364 9.45 -7.04 8.29
CA SER A 364 9.75 -8.48 8.23
C SER A 364 9.75 -9.18 9.61
N GLU A 365 9.54 -8.44 10.69
CA GLU A 365 9.43 -8.99 12.06
C GLU A 365 7.95 -9.23 12.44
N VAL A 366 7.65 -10.43 12.92
CA VAL A 366 6.33 -10.87 13.38
C VAL A 366 6.36 -11.02 14.90
N TYR A 367 5.41 -10.41 15.60
CA TYR A 367 5.12 -10.73 16.99
C TYR A 367 4.36 -12.05 17.07
N VAL A 368 4.85 -12.99 17.89
CA VAL A 368 4.23 -14.29 18.15
C VAL A 368 3.96 -14.42 19.64
N GLY A 369 2.71 -14.23 20.04
CA GLY A 369 2.23 -14.39 21.42
C GLY A 369 1.54 -15.73 21.67
N GLY A 370 1.28 -16.07 22.93
CA GLY A 370 0.63 -17.33 23.34
C GLY A 370 1.58 -18.53 23.43
N ILE A 371 2.89 -18.28 23.37
CA ILE A 371 3.94 -19.29 23.44
C ILE A 371 3.90 -19.99 24.82
N PRO A 372 4.04 -21.32 24.90
CA PRO A 372 4.11 -22.03 26.17
C PRO A 372 5.48 -21.85 26.85
N PRO A 373 5.54 -21.82 28.19
CA PRO A 373 6.76 -21.45 28.94
C PRO A 373 7.91 -22.47 28.80
N ASP A 374 7.60 -23.69 28.35
CA ASP A 374 8.54 -24.77 28.05
C ASP A 374 8.99 -24.80 26.57
N ALA A 375 8.56 -23.85 25.75
CA ALA A 375 8.99 -23.76 24.36
C ALA A 375 10.41 -23.19 24.23
N THR A 376 11.21 -23.77 23.35
CA THR A 376 12.54 -23.24 23.00
C THR A 376 12.52 -22.44 21.71
N GLU A 377 13.61 -21.71 21.46
CA GLU A 377 13.78 -20.89 20.26
C GLU A 377 13.83 -21.75 18.99
N GLU A 378 14.48 -22.91 19.05
CA GLU A 378 14.62 -23.86 17.95
C GLU A 378 13.29 -24.54 17.61
N GLU A 379 12.47 -24.85 18.62
CA GLU A 379 11.11 -25.35 18.42
C GLU A 379 10.22 -24.32 17.72
N LEU A 380 10.30 -23.04 18.14
CA LEU A 380 9.55 -21.96 17.53
C LEU A 380 10.03 -21.65 16.11
N LYS A 381 11.35 -21.70 15.87
CA LYS A 381 11.93 -21.57 14.53
C LYS A 381 11.42 -22.67 13.59
N SER A 382 11.52 -23.93 14.02
CA SER A 382 11.02 -25.10 13.28
C SER A 382 9.52 -25.02 12.97
N PHE A 383 8.76 -24.40 13.87
CA PHE A 383 7.34 -24.14 13.69
C PHE A 383 7.03 -23.01 12.69
N CYS A 384 7.91 -22.00 12.58
CA CYS A 384 7.78 -20.87 11.66
C CYS A 384 8.35 -21.13 10.25
N GLU A 385 9.31 -22.05 10.10
CA GLU A 385 9.91 -22.44 8.81
C GLU A 385 8.91 -22.79 7.69
N PRO A 386 7.76 -23.46 7.92
CA PRO A 386 6.74 -23.71 6.90
C PRO A 386 6.05 -22.46 6.36
N ALA A 387 6.13 -21.33 7.08
CA ALA A 387 5.59 -20.05 6.62
C ALA A 387 6.60 -19.23 5.81
N GLY A 388 7.91 -19.36 6.11
CA GLY A 388 8.97 -18.67 5.39
C GLY A 388 10.36 -18.88 5.98
N GLU A 389 11.39 -18.40 5.29
CA GLU A 389 12.78 -18.42 5.76
C GLU A 389 12.96 -17.49 6.97
N VAL A 390 13.23 -18.07 8.14
CA VAL A 390 13.43 -17.36 9.41
C VAL A 390 14.90 -16.99 9.60
N THR A 391 15.19 -15.70 9.66
CA THR A 391 16.52 -15.14 9.88
C THR A 391 16.88 -15.12 11.39
N GLU A 392 15.97 -14.65 12.23
CA GLU A 392 16.19 -14.45 13.68
C GLU A 392 14.93 -14.82 14.48
N VAL A 393 15.10 -15.36 15.68
CA VAL A 393 14.01 -15.58 16.65
C VAL A 393 14.43 -15.00 17.99
N ARG A 394 13.77 -13.94 18.44
CA ARG A 394 14.04 -13.28 19.71
C ARG A 394 12.95 -13.61 20.72
N MET A 395 13.17 -14.65 21.51
CA MET A 395 12.26 -15.07 22.57
C MET A 395 12.50 -14.26 23.86
N MET A 396 11.51 -13.48 24.28
CA MET A 396 11.63 -12.63 25.46
C MET A 396 11.51 -13.47 26.74
N LYS A 397 12.47 -13.35 27.65
CA LYS A 397 12.54 -14.12 28.91
C LYS A 397 12.30 -13.22 30.12
N GLY A 398 11.83 -13.81 31.23
CA GLY A 398 11.63 -13.08 32.49
C GLY A 398 12.96 -12.62 33.11
N LYS A 399 12.94 -11.51 33.86
CA LYS A 399 14.13 -10.91 34.49
C LYS A 399 14.82 -11.85 35.51
N ASP A 400 14.07 -12.81 36.07
CA ASP A 400 14.49 -13.68 37.19
C ASP A 400 14.23 -15.19 36.99
N SER A 401 13.89 -15.67 35.78
CA SER A 401 13.60 -17.10 35.52
C SER A 401 14.02 -17.54 34.11
N SER A 402 14.29 -18.84 33.94
CA SER A 402 14.53 -19.48 32.63
C SER A 402 13.26 -19.61 31.77
N GLU A 403 12.14 -19.06 32.23
CA GLU A 403 10.82 -19.12 31.59
C GLU A 403 10.64 -17.94 30.63
N ASN A 404 10.06 -18.21 29.45
CA ASN A 404 9.73 -17.17 28.48
C ASN A 404 8.52 -16.34 28.95
N LYS A 405 8.41 -15.08 28.49
CA LYS A 405 7.28 -14.18 28.75
C LYS A 405 6.00 -14.59 28.00
N GLY A 406 5.96 -15.79 27.40
CA GLY A 406 4.84 -16.24 26.58
C GLY A 406 4.74 -15.60 25.19
N TYR A 407 5.78 -14.87 24.74
CA TYR A 407 5.85 -14.30 23.40
C TYR A 407 7.29 -14.18 22.88
N ALA A 408 7.43 -14.01 21.56
CA ALA A 408 8.69 -13.82 20.86
C ALA A 408 8.50 -12.91 19.64
N PHE A 409 9.60 -12.38 19.12
CA PHE A 409 9.65 -11.74 17.81
C PHE A 409 10.38 -12.65 16.82
N VAL A 410 9.80 -12.88 15.64
CA VAL A 410 10.36 -13.74 14.59
C VAL A 410 10.62 -12.88 13.36
N THR A 411 11.90 -12.71 13.01
CA THR A 411 12.31 -11.96 11.82
C THR A 411 12.44 -12.91 10.64
N PHE A 412 11.55 -12.77 9.67
CA PHE A 412 11.62 -13.46 8.38
C PHE A 412 12.53 -12.69 7.41
N ARG A 413 12.99 -13.37 6.37
CA ARG A 413 13.86 -12.77 5.34
C ARG A 413 13.21 -11.60 4.58
N THR A 414 11.89 -11.57 4.44
CA THR A 414 11.13 -10.51 3.76
C THR A 414 9.82 -10.19 4.46
N ARG A 415 9.29 -8.99 4.21
CA ARG A 415 7.98 -8.53 4.69
C ARG A 415 6.81 -9.42 4.20
N GLU A 416 6.92 -9.98 3.00
CA GLU A 416 5.92 -10.86 2.41
C GLU A 416 5.85 -12.21 3.14
N LEU A 417 7.02 -12.77 3.50
CA LEU A 417 7.09 -13.97 4.32
C LEU A 417 6.55 -13.72 5.74
N ALA A 418 6.82 -12.55 6.30
CA ALA A 418 6.23 -12.13 7.59
C ALA A 418 4.70 -12.01 7.52
N ALA A 419 4.15 -11.38 6.48
CA ALA A 419 2.70 -11.32 6.26
C ALA A 419 2.08 -12.73 6.07
N THR A 420 2.73 -13.57 5.26
CA THR A 420 2.34 -14.97 5.04
C THR A 420 2.38 -15.78 6.35
N ALA A 421 3.33 -15.50 7.24
CA ALA A 421 3.41 -16.12 8.55
C ALA A 421 2.31 -15.64 9.50
N ILE A 422 1.93 -14.37 9.46
CA ILE A 422 0.76 -13.87 10.19
C ILE A 422 -0.50 -14.62 9.72
N GLU A 423 -0.75 -14.72 8.42
CA GLU A 423 -1.94 -15.42 7.88
C GLU A 423 -1.96 -16.92 8.23
N LYS A 424 -0.82 -17.62 8.07
CA LYS A 424 -0.74 -19.08 8.24
C LYS A 424 -0.62 -19.54 9.70
N LEU A 425 0.05 -18.77 10.55
CA LEU A 425 0.41 -19.19 11.91
C LEU A 425 -0.50 -18.56 12.97
N ASN A 426 -1.15 -17.42 12.69
CA ASN A 426 -2.10 -16.85 13.64
C ASN A 426 -3.23 -17.84 13.96
N ASN A 427 -3.63 -17.91 15.24
CA ASN A 427 -4.69 -18.77 15.76
C ASN A 427 -4.46 -20.30 15.64
N THR A 428 -3.27 -20.75 15.20
CA THR A 428 -2.88 -22.16 15.13
C THR A 428 -2.41 -22.73 16.48
N GLU A 429 -2.28 -24.06 16.56
CA GLU A 429 -1.92 -24.77 17.79
C GLU A 429 -0.43 -25.16 17.83
N PHE A 430 0.29 -24.69 18.85
CA PHE A 430 1.69 -25.00 19.13
C PHE A 430 1.81 -25.54 20.57
N LYS A 431 2.31 -26.78 20.70
CA LYS A 431 2.44 -27.55 21.97
C LYS A 431 1.18 -27.48 22.87
N GLY A 432 -0.03 -27.52 22.29
CA GLY A 432 -1.29 -27.48 23.04
C GLY A 432 -1.81 -26.10 23.43
N LYS A 433 -1.17 -25.02 22.99
CA LYS A 433 -1.65 -23.64 23.12
C LYS A 433 -1.93 -23.02 21.76
N ARG A 434 -2.88 -22.09 21.69
CA ARG A 434 -3.09 -21.28 20.49
C ARG A 434 -2.15 -20.08 20.51
N ILE A 435 -1.43 -19.88 19.42
CA ILE A 435 -0.56 -18.70 19.25
C ILE A 435 -1.29 -17.57 18.52
N LYS A 436 -0.90 -16.33 18.80
CA LYS A 436 -1.37 -15.12 18.12
C LYS A 436 -0.20 -14.54 17.33
N CYS A 437 -0.36 -14.37 16.02
CA CYS A 437 0.65 -13.74 15.18
C CYS A 437 0.15 -12.38 14.68
N SER A 438 0.99 -11.35 14.77
CA SER A 438 0.68 -9.99 14.30
C SER A 438 1.94 -9.27 13.82
N ALA A 439 1.79 -8.21 13.02
CA ALA A 439 2.92 -7.41 12.58
C ALA A 439 3.63 -6.77 13.79
N SER A 440 4.96 -6.85 13.84
CA SER A 440 5.74 -6.18 14.88
C SER A 440 5.80 -4.67 14.65
N GLN A 441 5.59 -3.88 15.71
CA GLN A 441 5.80 -2.43 15.69
C GLN A 441 7.28 -2.08 15.90
N ALA A 442 8.16 -2.60 15.03
CA ALA A 442 9.60 -2.36 15.11
C ALA A 442 9.93 -0.86 15.00
N LYS A 443 10.78 -0.33 15.90
CA LYS A 443 11.19 1.08 15.91
C LYS A 443 12.21 1.34 14.79
N HIS A 444 11.74 1.71 13.59
CA HIS A 444 12.59 1.95 12.41
C HIS A 444 12.60 3.43 11.94
N ARG A 445 11.94 4.32 12.68
CA ARG A 445 11.74 5.73 12.31
C ARG A 445 12.34 6.67 13.35
N LEU A 446 13.16 7.61 12.91
CA LEU A 446 13.75 8.66 13.77
C LEU A 446 13.17 10.04 13.44
N PHE A 447 13.06 10.86 14.47
CA PHE A 447 12.95 12.32 14.35
C PHE A 447 14.36 12.92 14.48
N ILE A 448 14.73 13.79 13.55
CA ILE A 448 15.95 14.58 13.61
C ILE A 448 15.58 16.07 13.61
N GLY A 449 15.84 16.74 14.73
CA GLY A 449 15.73 18.19 14.88
C GLY A 449 17.07 18.91 14.75
N ASN A 450 17.00 20.24 14.70
CA ASN A 450 18.13 21.18 14.55
C ASN A 450 18.88 21.09 13.21
N ILE A 451 18.21 20.63 12.16
CA ILE A 451 18.77 20.59 10.79
C ILE A 451 19.02 22.03 10.30
N PRO A 452 20.17 22.34 9.68
CA PRO A 452 20.43 23.68 9.16
C PRO A 452 19.39 24.09 8.10
N ARG A 453 18.81 25.29 8.25
CA ARG A 453 17.68 25.75 7.41
C ARG A 453 18.04 26.06 5.96
N ASN A 454 19.34 26.11 5.65
CA ASN A 454 19.92 26.29 4.33
C ASN A 454 20.12 24.97 3.57
N TRP A 455 19.98 23.81 4.24
CA TRP A 455 20.11 22.51 3.58
C TRP A 455 18.95 22.25 2.62
N THR A 456 19.30 21.74 1.45
CA THR A 456 18.40 21.22 0.43
C THR A 456 17.98 19.79 0.75
N GLU A 457 17.06 19.23 -0.05
CA GLU A 457 16.70 17.82 0.02
C GLU A 457 17.89 16.90 -0.27
N ASP A 458 18.79 17.30 -1.19
CA ASP A 458 19.97 16.53 -1.56
C ASP A 458 21.04 16.54 -0.45
N ASP A 459 21.23 17.69 0.23
CA ASP A 459 22.11 17.77 1.42
C ASP A 459 21.62 16.85 2.53
N LEU A 460 20.30 16.82 2.76
CA LEU A 460 19.69 15.93 3.73
C LEU A 460 19.87 14.46 3.34
N LYS A 461 19.54 14.08 2.10
CA LYS A 461 19.72 12.70 1.59
C LYS A 461 21.17 12.23 1.70
N LYS A 462 22.13 13.10 1.37
CA LYS A 462 23.57 12.81 1.51
C LYS A 462 23.94 12.56 2.97
N ALA A 463 23.46 13.38 3.90
CA ALA A 463 23.68 13.18 5.33
C ALA A 463 23.01 11.89 5.84
N VAL A 464 21.81 11.55 5.38
CA VAL A 464 21.18 10.26 5.73
C VAL A 464 22.07 9.09 5.30
N LEU A 465 22.51 9.09 4.04
CA LEU A 465 23.32 8.02 3.45
C LEU A 465 24.67 7.79 4.17
N GLU A 466 25.27 8.85 4.73
CA GLU A 466 26.49 8.79 5.54
C GLU A 466 26.25 8.16 6.94
N ILE A 467 25.02 8.26 7.44
CA ILE A 467 24.61 7.80 8.77
C ILE A 467 24.07 6.35 8.71
N GLY A 468 23.44 5.95 7.61
CA GLY A 468 22.97 4.59 7.35
C GLY A 468 21.91 4.52 6.23
N PRO A 469 21.47 3.33 5.83
CA PRO A 469 20.45 3.18 4.78
C PRO A 469 19.07 3.57 5.31
N GLY A 470 18.60 4.76 4.92
CA GLY A 470 17.27 5.29 5.23
C GLY A 470 16.87 6.42 4.28
N ASP A 471 15.59 6.78 4.31
CA ASP A 471 14.97 7.76 3.42
C ASP A 471 14.35 8.93 4.20
N PRO A 472 14.71 10.20 3.91
CA PRO A 472 14.11 11.37 4.56
C PRO A 472 12.67 11.66 4.07
N GLN A 473 11.70 11.28 4.89
CA GLN A 473 10.29 11.52 4.67
C GLN A 473 9.91 13.01 4.83
N ASN A 474 9.01 13.49 3.96
CA ASN A 474 8.37 14.82 4.02
C ASN A 474 9.34 16.01 3.82
N SER A 475 10.38 15.83 2.99
CA SER A 475 11.50 16.77 2.78
C SER A 475 11.14 18.08 2.05
N SER A 476 9.94 18.19 1.46
CA SER A 476 9.51 19.31 0.59
C SER A 476 9.53 20.70 1.24
N ARG A 477 9.67 20.79 2.56
CA ARG A 477 9.94 22.05 3.29
C ARG A 477 10.91 21.80 4.44
N ASN A 478 12.14 22.28 4.33
CA ASN A 478 13.09 22.30 5.46
C ASN A 478 12.56 23.21 6.59
N ARG A 479 12.03 22.60 7.65
CA ARG A 479 11.49 23.28 8.85
C ARG A 479 12.48 23.28 10.02
N GLY A 480 13.74 22.92 9.78
CA GLY A 480 14.75 22.66 10.82
C GLY A 480 14.61 21.30 11.50
N PHE A 481 13.81 20.40 10.95
CA PHE A 481 13.68 19.02 11.37
C PHE A 481 13.23 18.14 10.19
N ALA A 482 13.48 16.83 10.29
CA ALA A 482 13.02 15.80 9.35
C ALA A 482 12.62 14.53 10.11
N PHE A 483 11.87 13.66 9.43
CA PHE A 483 11.66 12.28 9.86
C PHE A 483 12.40 11.37 8.89
N ILE A 484 13.17 10.41 9.39
CA ILE A 484 13.86 9.43 8.55
C ILE A 484 13.32 8.05 8.86
N GLU A 485 13.01 7.31 7.81
CA GLU A 485 12.59 5.92 7.84
C GLU A 485 13.79 5.07 7.41
N PHE A 486 14.30 4.20 8.29
CA PHE A 486 15.47 3.37 8.01
C PHE A 486 15.07 1.99 7.54
N TYR A 487 15.94 1.38 6.73
CA TYR A 487 15.72 0.08 6.11
C TYR A 487 15.33 -1.01 7.11
N ASN A 488 15.87 -1.00 8.33
CA ASN A 488 15.44 -1.86 9.44
C ASN A 488 15.72 -1.23 10.82
N HIS A 489 15.31 -1.90 11.90
CA HIS A 489 15.50 -1.43 13.27
C HIS A 489 16.98 -1.20 13.62
N SER A 490 17.86 -2.13 13.23
CA SER A 490 19.31 -2.05 13.48
C SER A 490 19.94 -0.84 12.79
N CYS A 491 19.51 -0.53 11.56
CA CYS A 491 19.91 0.70 10.86
C CYS A 491 19.48 1.95 11.63
N ALA A 492 18.23 2.01 12.10
CA ALA A 492 17.73 3.13 12.88
C ALA A 492 18.47 3.27 14.23
N GLU A 493 18.80 2.16 14.89
CA GLU A 493 19.48 2.20 16.18
C GLU A 493 20.96 2.59 16.04
N TYR A 494 21.65 2.07 15.03
CA TYR A 494 23.01 2.47 14.67
C TYR A 494 23.06 3.97 14.32
N ALA A 495 22.14 4.43 13.46
CA ALA A 495 21.99 5.85 13.12
C ALA A 495 21.77 6.73 14.35
N ARG A 496 20.88 6.32 15.27
CA ARG A 496 20.62 7.00 16.55
C ARG A 496 21.89 7.08 17.41
N LYS A 497 22.61 5.97 17.58
CA LYS A 497 23.86 5.90 18.35
C LYS A 497 24.94 6.80 17.75
N LYS A 498 25.15 6.75 16.44
CA LYS A 498 26.14 7.56 15.67
C LYS A 498 25.86 9.07 15.81
N MET A 499 24.61 9.49 15.69
CA MET A 499 24.21 10.91 15.82
C MET A 499 24.13 11.42 17.26
N ALA A 500 23.98 10.55 18.26
CA ALA A 500 23.96 10.93 19.68
C ALA A 500 25.35 11.30 20.22
N VAL A 501 26.43 11.00 19.49
CA VAL A 501 27.80 11.35 19.87
C VAL A 501 27.98 12.88 19.88
N PRO A 502 28.42 13.53 20.98
CA PRO A 502 28.54 15.00 21.04
C PRO A 502 29.52 15.65 20.05
N LYS A 503 30.40 14.85 19.42
CA LYS A 503 31.27 15.30 18.32
C LYS A 503 30.53 15.40 16.98
N PHE A 504 29.45 14.65 16.78
CA PHE A 504 28.69 14.59 15.53
C PHE A 504 27.93 15.89 15.28
N LYS A 505 28.03 16.42 14.06
CA LYS A 505 27.37 17.67 13.65
C LYS A 505 26.89 17.60 12.21
N LEU A 506 25.67 18.09 11.99
CA LEU A 506 25.16 18.45 10.68
C LEU A 506 25.71 19.84 10.34
N ASP A 507 26.83 19.87 9.62
CA ASP A 507 27.62 21.09 9.37
C ASP A 507 28.01 21.80 10.68
N SER A 508 27.38 22.92 11.03
CA SER A 508 27.63 23.63 12.28
C SER A 508 26.73 23.19 13.46
N ASN A 509 25.66 22.44 13.20
CA ASN A 509 24.61 22.14 14.19
C ASN A 509 24.75 20.74 14.79
N ALA A 510 24.65 20.62 16.12
CA ALA A 510 24.42 19.32 16.75
C ALA A 510 22.95 18.90 16.53
N PRO A 511 22.66 17.75 15.88
CA PRO A 511 21.29 17.29 15.69
C PRO A 511 20.65 16.88 17.02
N THR A 512 19.32 16.96 17.10
CA THR A 512 18.53 16.37 18.18
C THR A 512 17.87 15.12 17.64
N VAL A 513 18.19 13.94 18.18
CA VAL A 513 17.66 12.67 17.65
C VAL A 513 16.81 11.97 18.70
N SER A 514 15.61 11.56 18.31
CA SER A 514 14.73 10.72 19.11
C SER A 514 14.04 9.69 18.21
N TRP A 515 13.52 8.62 18.82
CA TRP A 515 12.51 7.80 18.15
C TRP A 515 11.33 8.69 17.73
N ALA A 516 10.79 8.43 16.55
CA ALA A 516 9.52 9.02 16.12
C ALA A 516 8.41 8.00 16.37
N ASP A 517 7.23 8.50 16.74
CA ASP A 517 6.05 7.65 16.86
C ASP A 517 5.79 6.91 15.53
N PRO A 518 5.32 5.64 15.58
CA PRO A 518 4.80 4.97 14.41
C PRO A 518 3.82 5.89 13.68
N LYS A 519 3.85 5.89 12.35
CA LYS A 519 2.84 6.60 11.57
C LYS A 519 1.51 5.92 11.87
N SER A 520 0.69 6.50 12.74
CA SER A 520 -0.63 5.94 13.07
C SER A 520 -1.39 5.74 11.77
N GLY A 521 -1.73 4.47 11.47
CA GLY A 521 -2.34 4.06 10.22
C GLY A 521 -3.50 5.00 9.91
N ASP A 522 -3.50 5.56 8.69
CA ASP A 522 -3.98 6.91 8.39
C ASP A 522 -5.30 7.25 9.08
N SER A 523 -5.25 7.76 10.32
CA SER A 523 -6.46 7.89 11.16
C SER A 523 -7.37 8.99 10.60
N SER A 524 -6.86 9.77 9.65
CA SER A 524 -7.65 10.63 8.77
C SER A 524 -8.76 9.87 8.02
N SER A 525 -8.59 8.57 7.75
CA SER A 525 -9.49 7.67 7.01
C SER A 525 -10.72 7.22 7.80
N GLN A 526 -10.66 7.20 9.14
CA GLN A 526 -11.78 6.75 9.99
C GLN A 526 -12.61 7.90 10.61
N ILE A 527 -12.17 9.16 10.47
CA ILE A 527 -12.89 10.31 11.08
C ILE A 527 -14.25 10.53 10.40
N LYS A 528 -15.31 10.04 11.04
CA LYS A 528 -16.73 10.32 10.71
C LYS A 528 -17.25 11.65 11.29
N SER A 529 -16.34 12.53 11.74
CA SER A 529 -16.66 13.66 12.64
C SER A 529 -16.16 15.00 12.11
N VAL A 530 -17.05 15.97 11.96
CA VAL A 530 -16.74 17.35 11.58
C VAL A 530 -16.65 18.22 12.83
N TYR A 531 -15.60 19.03 12.89
CA TYR A 531 -15.39 20.05 13.90
C TYR A 531 -15.81 21.42 13.36
N VAL A 532 -16.72 22.08 14.07
CA VAL A 532 -17.37 23.33 13.66
C VAL A 532 -16.94 24.46 14.58
N LYS A 533 -16.29 25.48 14.03
CA LYS A 533 -15.79 26.68 14.70
C LYS A 533 -16.68 27.89 14.42
N ASN A 534 -16.44 28.94 15.22
CA ASN A 534 -17.06 30.26 15.07
C ASN A 534 -18.60 30.19 15.22
N LEU A 535 -19.04 29.41 16.23
CA LEU A 535 -20.46 29.26 16.55
C LEU A 535 -20.98 30.41 17.44
N PRO A 536 -22.16 30.99 17.13
CA PRO A 536 -22.80 32.01 17.95
C PRO A 536 -23.03 31.60 19.41
N LYS A 537 -23.13 32.60 20.29
CA LYS A 537 -23.35 32.42 21.75
C LYS A 537 -24.70 31.78 22.11
N ASP A 538 -25.66 31.79 21.18
CA ASP A 538 -27.02 31.26 21.39
C ASP A 538 -27.34 29.98 20.60
N VAL A 539 -26.39 29.46 19.78
CA VAL A 539 -26.62 28.21 19.03
C VAL A 539 -26.88 27.02 19.97
N ASN A 540 -27.81 26.14 19.57
CA ASN A 540 -28.11 24.89 20.27
C ASN A 540 -27.79 23.64 19.41
N GLN A 541 -27.91 22.46 20.02
CA GLN A 541 -27.57 21.19 19.37
C GLN A 541 -28.46 20.90 18.15
N ASP A 542 -29.75 21.22 18.24
CA ASP A 542 -30.75 20.94 17.19
C ASP A 542 -30.55 21.82 15.95
N GLN A 543 -30.06 23.05 16.13
CA GLN A 543 -29.71 23.96 15.02
C GLN A 543 -28.51 23.44 14.22
N LEU A 544 -27.46 22.96 14.89
CA LEU A 544 -26.38 22.28 14.19
C LEU A 544 -26.87 20.99 13.53
N LYS A 545 -27.71 20.18 14.20
CA LYS A 545 -28.23 18.96 13.58
C LYS A 545 -28.93 19.30 12.25
N LYS A 546 -29.94 20.18 12.28
CA LYS A 546 -30.68 20.59 11.08
C LYS A 546 -29.82 21.21 9.97
N LEU A 547 -28.73 21.89 10.32
CA LEU A 547 -27.83 22.52 9.34
C LEU A 547 -26.93 21.52 8.61
N PHE A 548 -26.65 20.36 9.21
CA PHE A 548 -25.76 19.35 8.62
C PHE A 548 -26.48 18.06 8.18
N GLU A 549 -27.74 17.86 8.60
CA GLU A 549 -28.54 16.65 8.36
C GLU A 549 -28.84 16.41 6.87
N HIS A 550 -28.78 17.45 6.02
CA HIS A 550 -28.92 17.29 4.56
C HIS A 550 -27.69 16.70 3.87
N HIS A 551 -26.53 16.61 4.55
CA HIS A 551 -25.35 15.92 4.01
C HIS A 551 -25.34 14.41 4.29
N GLY A 552 -26.18 13.96 5.23
CA GLY A 552 -26.34 12.56 5.64
C GLY A 552 -26.66 12.42 7.13
N GLU A 553 -26.86 11.19 7.58
CA GLU A 553 -27.34 10.92 8.95
C GLU A 553 -26.33 11.34 10.03
N ILE A 554 -26.81 12.09 11.02
CA ILE A 554 -26.04 12.58 12.16
C ILE A 554 -26.29 11.68 13.38
N SER A 555 -25.27 10.93 13.77
CA SER A 555 -25.29 10.05 14.95
C SER A 555 -25.23 10.84 16.26
N LYS A 556 -24.49 11.97 16.29
CA LYS A 556 -24.34 12.79 17.51
C LYS A 556 -23.89 14.21 17.19
N VAL A 557 -24.37 15.18 17.96
CA VAL A 557 -23.82 16.55 17.98
C VAL A 557 -23.36 16.87 19.40
N VAL A 558 -22.20 17.49 19.56
CA VAL A 558 -21.61 17.84 20.86
C VAL A 558 -21.25 19.33 20.88
N LEU A 559 -21.80 20.06 21.84
CA LEU A 559 -21.44 21.44 22.15
C LEU A 559 -20.79 21.51 23.54
N PRO A 560 -19.45 21.55 23.63
CA PRO A 560 -18.77 21.72 24.92
C PRO A 560 -19.15 23.04 25.59
N PRO A 561 -19.32 23.07 26.93
CA PRO A 561 -19.64 24.29 27.65
C PRO A 561 -18.50 25.31 27.50
N GLY A 562 -18.86 26.56 27.17
CA GLY A 562 -17.90 27.63 26.96
C GLY A 562 -17.09 27.91 28.24
N LYS A 563 -15.75 27.91 28.11
CA LYS A 563 -14.86 28.30 29.21
C LYS A 563 -14.94 29.82 29.40
N SER A 564 -15.07 30.25 30.66
CA SER A 564 -15.09 31.68 31.01
C SER A 564 -13.87 32.40 30.41
N GLY A 565 -14.12 33.41 29.56
CA GLY A 565 -13.07 34.16 28.86
C GLY A 565 -12.85 33.81 27.37
N GLN A 566 -13.49 32.77 26.81
CA GLN A 566 -13.49 32.55 25.35
C GLN A 566 -14.81 33.02 24.71
N GLU A 567 -14.72 33.97 23.78
CA GLU A 567 -15.90 34.54 23.12
C GLU A 567 -16.47 33.67 22.00
N LYS A 568 -15.66 32.78 21.43
CA LYS A 568 -16.02 31.93 20.28
C LYS A 568 -16.29 30.50 20.74
N ARG A 569 -17.47 29.95 20.42
CA ARG A 569 -17.81 28.55 20.71
C ARG A 569 -17.46 27.66 19.53
N PHE A 570 -17.35 26.36 19.82
CA PHE A 570 -17.10 25.31 18.84
C PHE A 570 -17.95 24.08 19.17
N GLY A 571 -18.17 23.23 18.18
CA GLY A 571 -18.96 22.01 18.29
C GLY A 571 -18.39 20.88 17.44
N PHE A 572 -18.93 19.69 17.63
CA PHE A 572 -18.62 18.50 16.85
C PHE A 572 -19.91 17.90 16.31
N VAL A 573 -19.92 17.54 15.03
CA VAL A 573 -21.01 16.83 14.35
C VAL A 573 -20.45 15.48 13.92
N HIS A 574 -20.93 14.41 14.52
CA HIS A 574 -20.61 13.04 14.18
C HIS A 574 -21.66 12.52 13.22
N PHE A 575 -21.25 12.07 12.05
CA PHE A 575 -22.09 11.40 11.08
C PHE A 575 -22.07 9.88 11.30
N ALA A 576 -23.07 9.17 10.78
CA ALA A 576 -23.05 7.71 10.69
C ALA A 576 -21.96 7.22 9.70
N GLU A 577 -21.73 8.00 8.64
CA GLU A 577 -20.78 7.71 7.57
C GLU A 577 -19.69 8.77 7.41
N ARG A 578 -18.52 8.32 6.94
CA ARG A 578 -17.44 9.19 6.47
C ARG A 578 -17.83 10.03 5.26
N SER A 579 -18.61 9.45 4.34
CA SER A 579 -19.07 10.08 3.09
C SER A 579 -19.74 11.44 3.38
N SER A 580 -20.58 11.46 4.41
CA SER A 580 -21.39 12.60 4.87
C SER A 580 -20.53 13.68 5.54
N ALA A 581 -19.56 13.27 6.36
CA ALA A 581 -18.55 14.17 6.92
C ALA A 581 -17.71 14.85 5.82
N MET A 582 -17.34 14.13 4.76
CA MET A 582 -16.60 14.68 3.62
C MET A 582 -17.48 15.58 2.73
N LYS A 583 -18.77 15.24 2.52
CA LYS A 583 -19.75 16.12 1.83
C LYS A 583 -19.84 17.48 2.52
N ALA A 584 -19.97 17.50 3.85
CA ALA A 584 -20.01 18.72 4.66
C ALA A 584 -18.69 19.53 4.68
N LEU A 585 -17.59 18.98 4.14
CA LEU A 585 -16.28 19.63 4.05
C LEU A 585 -15.87 19.98 2.61
N LYS A 586 -16.59 19.50 1.58
CA LYS A 586 -16.24 19.70 0.16
C LYS A 586 -16.49 21.14 -0.35
N ASN A 587 -16.81 22.05 0.56
CA ASN A 587 -16.57 23.49 0.42
C ASN A 587 -17.39 24.22 -0.66
N THR A 588 -18.65 23.78 -0.88
CA THR A 588 -19.62 24.42 -1.80
C THR A 588 -20.67 25.28 -1.11
N GLU A 589 -20.94 25.08 0.19
CA GLU A 589 -21.93 25.84 0.95
C GLU A 589 -21.25 26.67 2.06
N ARG A 590 -21.63 27.95 2.17
CA ARG A 590 -21.23 28.80 3.31
C ARG A 590 -22.25 28.63 4.42
N TYR A 591 -21.93 27.79 5.39
CA TYR A 591 -22.74 27.67 6.61
C TYR A 591 -22.73 28.99 7.39
N GLU A 592 -23.91 29.55 7.62
CA GLU A 592 -24.09 30.78 8.38
C GLU A 592 -25.21 30.60 9.41
N ILE A 593 -24.97 30.98 10.66
CA ILE A 593 -26.00 31.05 11.69
C ILE A 593 -25.99 32.47 12.28
N ASN A 594 -27.13 33.15 12.23
CA ASN A 594 -27.33 34.49 12.82
C ASN A 594 -26.33 35.56 12.34
N GLY A 595 -25.83 35.49 11.10
CA GLY A 595 -24.82 36.43 10.57
C GLY A 595 -23.36 36.01 10.80
N GLU A 596 -23.11 34.91 11.51
CA GLU A 596 -21.75 34.37 11.69
C GLU A 596 -21.51 33.18 10.76
N VAL A 597 -20.51 33.31 9.89
CA VAL A 597 -20.03 32.21 9.03
C VAL A 597 -19.27 31.19 9.88
N LEU A 598 -19.60 29.92 9.71
CA LEU A 598 -18.98 28.80 10.43
C LEU A 598 -17.75 28.28 9.67
N GLU A 599 -16.72 27.88 10.39
CA GLU A 599 -15.52 27.24 9.83
C GLU A 599 -15.57 25.73 10.15
N CYS A 600 -15.59 24.88 9.12
CA CYS A 600 -15.67 23.42 9.29
C CYS A 600 -14.35 22.75 8.89
N SER A 601 -13.88 21.80 9.70
CA SER A 601 -12.74 20.93 9.37
C SER A 601 -13.01 19.50 9.86
N LEU A 602 -12.23 18.51 9.40
CA LEU A 602 -12.22 17.21 10.09
C LEU A 602 -11.87 17.42 11.57
N ALA A 603 -12.61 16.77 12.46
CA ALA A 603 -12.28 16.74 13.88
C ALA A 603 -11.00 15.93 14.07
N LYS A 604 -10.03 16.47 14.80
CA LYS A 604 -8.87 15.66 15.21
C LYS A 604 -9.38 14.50 16.08
N PRO A 605 -8.85 13.28 15.91
CA PRO A 605 -9.09 12.21 16.89
C PRO A 605 -8.78 12.74 18.29
N PRO A 606 -9.60 12.43 19.31
CA PRO A 606 -9.30 12.85 20.66
C PRO A 606 -8.00 12.19 21.11
N ALA A 607 -6.91 12.95 21.14
CA ALA A 607 -5.66 12.50 21.73
C ALA A 607 -5.91 12.20 23.21
N ASP A 608 -5.55 11.00 23.66
CA ASP A 608 -5.79 10.57 25.02
C ASP A 608 -5.10 11.48 26.01
N LYS A 609 -5.92 12.15 26.83
CA LYS A 609 -5.43 12.97 27.92
C LYS A 609 -5.06 12.05 29.06
N LYS A 610 -3.79 11.65 29.13
CA LYS A 610 -3.21 11.06 30.34
C LYS A 610 -3.66 11.90 31.55
N VAL A 611 -4.42 11.27 32.43
CA VAL A 611 -4.96 11.90 33.63
C VAL A 611 -3.82 11.95 34.65
N GLU A 612 -3.30 13.15 34.91
CA GLU A 612 -2.33 13.35 36.01
C GLU A 612 -3.00 13.00 37.34
N SER A 613 -2.57 11.89 37.95
CA SER A 613 -2.92 11.51 39.31
C SER A 613 -1.62 11.27 40.08
N GLY A 614 -1.23 12.25 40.90
CA GLY A 614 0.12 12.31 41.47
C GLY A 614 0.28 11.65 42.85
N SER A 615 1.43 11.00 43.04
CA SER A 615 2.06 10.66 44.33
C SER A 615 3.45 10.05 44.03
N GLY A 616 4.59 10.43 44.62
CA GLY A 616 4.86 11.49 45.60
C GLY A 616 5.98 11.14 46.58
N SER A 617 7.26 11.40 46.26
CA SER A 617 8.33 11.54 47.28
C SER A 617 9.66 12.16 46.79
N HIS A 618 9.96 13.32 47.38
CA HIS A 618 11.27 13.80 47.85
C HIS A 618 12.57 13.59 47.03
N LYS A 619 13.13 14.72 46.59
CA LYS A 619 14.30 15.34 47.27
C LYS A 619 14.20 16.86 47.12
N GLY A 620 14.46 17.60 48.20
CA GLY A 620 14.28 19.06 48.23
C GLY A 620 15.56 19.81 48.56
N ALA A 621 15.56 21.13 48.32
CA ALA A 621 16.50 22.06 48.91
C ALA A 621 15.88 23.47 49.04
N LEU A 622 15.87 23.97 50.28
CA LEU A 622 16.03 25.38 50.67
C LEU A 622 14.93 26.43 50.33
N LEU A 623 14.04 26.63 51.31
CA LEU A 623 13.53 27.94 51.75
C LEU A 623 14.70 28.79 52.35
N PRO A 624 14.56 30.09 52.75
CA PRO A 624 13.36 30.92 53.00
C PRO A 624 13.45 32.33 52.33
N ASN A 625 12.72 33.43 52.64
CA ASN A 625 11.96 33.84 53.83
C ASN A 625 11.03 35.07 53.58
N TYR A 626 10.16 35.36 54.56
CA TYR A 626 9.35 36.58 54.79
C TYR A 626 8.12 36.86 53.89
N ALA A 627 7.05 37.52 54.35
CA ALA A 627 6.38 37.53 55.68
C ALA A 627 5.04 38.31 55.63
N ALA A 628 4.02 37.78 56.33
CA ALA A 628 2.94 38.47 57.06
C ALA A 628 1.99 39.49 56.37
N GLY A 629 0.66 39.33 56.59
CA GLY A 629 -0.32 40.41 56.34
C GLY A 629 -1.80 40.00 56.31
N ARG A 630 -2.37 39.73 57.49
CA ARG A 630 -3.79 39.45 57.88
C ARG A 630 -4.85 40.35 57.18
N VAL A 631 -6.16 40.04 57.11
CA VAL A 631 -7.19 39.55 58.10
C VAL A 631 -8.36 38.85 57.35
N GLY A 632 -9.24 37.96 57.87
CA GLY A 632 -9.32 37.25 59.17
C GLY A 632 -10.77 37.07 59.74
N TYR A 633 -10.99 35.97 60.50
CA TYR A 633 -12.14 35.61 61.40
C TYR A 633 -13.50 35.06 60.88
N GLY A 634 -14.01 34.03 61.59
CA GLY A 634 -15.41 33.52 61.65
C GLY A 634 -15.67 32.23 60.82
N ILE A 635 -15.87 31.00 61.32
CA ILE A 635 -16.67 30.38 62.41
C ILE A 635 -18.15 30.05 62.06
N MET A 636 -18.36 28.80 61.61
CA MET A 636 -19.34 27.77 62.09
C MET A 636 -20.87 27.95 61.99
N GLY A 637 -21.57 26.87 61.59
CA GLY A 637 -23.00 26.63 61.86
C GLY A 637 -23.80 26.02 60.69
N GLY A 638 -24.79 25.15 60.96
CA GLY A 638 -25.65 24.57 59.91
C GLY A 638 -26.99 24.01 60.44
N ALA A 639 -27.63 23.15 59.61
CA ALA A 639 -28.80 22.27 59.86
C ALA A 639 -30.23 22.72 59.42
N TYR A 640 -31.07 21.69 59.18
CA TYR A 640 -32.53 21.61 58.98
C TYR A 640 -33.18 21.93 57.59
N GLY A 641 -34.05 20.99 57.13
CA GLY A 641 -35.21 21.23 56.24
C GLY A 641 -36.52 21.06 57.07
N PRO A 642 -37.65 20.53 56.56
CA PRO A 642 -38.14 20.30 55.17
C PRO A 642 -39.60 20.87 54.97
N LEU A 643 -40.29 20.57 53.84
CA LEU A 643 -41.71 20.09 53.77
C LEU A 643 -42.32 20.10 52.33
N SER A 644 -43.35 19.26 52.13
CA SER A 644 -44.18 19.02 50.92
C SER A 644 -45.67 19.42 51.22
N PRO A 645 -46.78 19.10 50.47
CA PRO A 645 -46.99 18.12 49.36
C PRO A 645 -47.96 18.48 48.19
N GLY A 646 -48.03 17.60 47.16
CA GLY A 646 -49.27 17.16 46.45
C GLY A 646 -49.53 17.68 45.01
N PHE A 647 -50.10 16.95 44.03
CA PHE A 647 -50.74 15.60 44.01
C PHE A 647 -50.80 14.97 42.57
N THR A 648 -50.41 13.68 42.41
CA THR A 648 -50.89 12.63 41.43
C THR A 648 -50.82 12.79 39.88
N PRO A 649 -50.90 11.70 39.06
CA PRO A 649 -51.01 10.25 39.37
C PRO A 649 -49.91 9.33 38.75
N THR A 650 -49.96 8.03 39.06
CA THR A 650 -48.95 7.00 38.70
C THR A 650 -49.59 5.74 38.09
N MET A 651 -48.98 5.13 37.04
CA MET A 651 -49.08 3.68 36.80
C MET A 651 -47.81 3.08 36.14
N LEU A 652 -47.55 1.84 36.55
CA LEU A 652 -46.55 0.81 36.21
C LEU A 652 -45.73 0.92 34.90
N TYR A 653 -44.41 0.71 34.99
CA TYR A 653 -43.79 -0.64 34.85
C TYR A 653 -42.32 -0.65 35.30
N GLY A 654 -41.78 -1.80 35.72
CA GLY A 654 -40.35 -1.95 36.00
C GLY A 654 -39.90 -3.34 36.44
N ASN A 655 -38.78 -3.80 35.88
CA ASN A 655 -37.78 -4.77 36.39
C ASN A 655 -36.67 -4.84 35.31
N ARG A 656 -35.37 -4.69 35.60
CA ARG A 656 -34.48 -5.53 36.42
C ARG A 656 -34.45 -7.00 35.97
N HIS A 657 -33.45 -7.35 35.15
CA HIS A 657 -32.96 -8.72 35.00
C HIS A 657 -31.81 -8.99 35.96
N ALA A 658 -31.71 -10.23 36.43
CA ALA A 658 -30.77 -10.67 37.45
C ALA A 658 -29.57 -11.43 36.85
N ALA A 659 -28.44 -11.43 37.55
CA ALA A 659 -27.25 -12.20 37.15
C ALA A 659 -27.53 -13.72 37.18
N GLY A 660 -26.97 -14.45 36.20
CA GLY A 660 -26.93 -15.92 36.22
C GLY A 660 -27.88 -16.68 35.28
N THR A 661 -28.34 -16.07 34.17
CA THR A 661 -29.03 -16.80 33.10
C THR A 661 -28.10 -17.02 31.91
N ALA A 662 -28.03 -18.25 31.39
CA ALA A 662 -27.22 -18.59 30.22
C ALA A 662 -28.12 -18.93 29.01
N MET A 663 -27.72 -18.46 27.84
CA MET A 663 -28.35 -18.82 26.56
C MET A 663 -27.58 -19.98 25.94
N VAL A 664 -28.29 -21.03 25.52
CA VAL A 664 -27.67 -22.23 24.93
C VAL A 664 -28.13 -22.35 23.47
N PRO A 665 -27.21 -22.49 22.49
CA PRO A 665 -27.56 -22.73 21.10
C PRO A 665 -28.12 -24.15 20.90
N ILE A 666 -29.18 -24.26 20.11
CA ILE A 666 -29.78 -25.51 19.66
C ILE A 666 -29.94 -25.42 18.15
N MET A 667 -29.44 -26.43 17.43
CA MET A 667 -29.54 -26.51 15.97
C MET A 667 -30.90 -27.08 15.57
N LEU A 668 -31.63 -26.36 14.71
CA LEU A 668 -32.92 -26.76 14.17
C LEU A 668 -32.74 -27.64 12.91
N PRO A 669 -33.77 -28.41 12.50
CA PRO A 669 -33.66 -29.35 11.37
C PRO A 669 -33.39 -28.71 10.00
N ASP A 670 -33.53 -27.39 9.87
CA ASP A 670 -33.21 -26.60 8.68
C ASP A 670 -31.77 -26.04 8.69
N GLY A 671 -30.96 -26.41 9.69
CA GLY A 671 -29.56 -26.00 9.83
C GLY A 671 -29.35 -24.69 10.59
N ARG A 672 -30.41 -23.97 10.97
CA ARG A 672 -30.29 -22.70 11.72
C ARG A 672 -30.08 -22.96 13.21
N ILE A 673 -29.32 -22.08 13.87
CA ILE A 673 -29.09 -22.13 15.32
C ILE A 673 -30.07 -21.18 16.02
N ALA A 674 -30.85 -21.69 16.96
CA ALA A 674 -31.73 -20.92 17.82
C ALA A 674 -31.24 -20.98 19.28
N TYR A 675 -31.26 -19.84 19.98
CA TYR A 675 -30.82 -19.75 21.38
C TYR A 675 -32.01 -19.82 22.33
N VAL A 676 -31.95 -20.69 23.32
CA VAL A 676 -32.98 -20.81 24.36
C VAL A 676 -32.41 -20.42 25.71
N VAL A 677 -33.13 -19.56 26.45
CA VAL A 677 -32.78 -19.13 27.80
C VAL A 677 -33.14 -20.24 28.80
N GLN A 678 -32.14 -20.90 29.37
CA GLN A 678 -32.36 -21.91 30.39
C GLN A 678 -32.38 -21.27 31.78
N GLN A 679 -33.54 -21.31 32.47
CA GLN A 679 -33.60 -20.88 33.88
C GLN A 679 -32.94 -21.92 34.79
N PRO A 680 -32.18 -21.49 35.82
CA PRO A 680 -31.51 -22.41 36.74
C PRO A 680 -32.50 -23.17 37.62
N GLY A 681 -32.58 -24.49 37.42
CA GLY A 681 -33.43 -25.40 38.19
C GLY A 681 -32.96 -25.62 39.63
N VAL A 682 -33.92 -25.72 40.54
CA VAL A 682 -33.74 -25.90 42.00
C VAL A 682 -33.02 -27.22 42.34
N PRO A 683 -32.19 -27.31 43.40
CA PRO A 683 -31.40 -28.50 43.69
C PRO A 683 -32.26 -29.72 44.05
N ILE A 684 -32.04 -30.84 43.36
CA ILE A 684 -32.53 -32.16 43.80
C ILE A 684 -31.45 -32.81 44.67
N THR A 685 -31.82 -33.18 45.89
CA THR A 685 -30.94 -33.88 46.83
C THR A 685 -30.63 -35.31 46.34
N PRO A 686 -29.35 -35.75 46.40
CA PRO A 686 -28.97 -37.07 45.92
C PRO A 686 -29.35 -38.18 46.92
N PRO A 687 -29.86 -39.34 46.46
CA PRO A 687 -29.86 -40.57 47.24
C PRO A 687 -28.43 -41.07 47.49
N SER A 688 -28.21 -41.70 48.64
CA SER A 688 -26.91 -42.12 49.13
C SER A 688 -26.17 -43.13 48.23
N ARG A 689 -24.82 -43.08 48.24
CA ARG A 689 -23.93 -44.09 47.65
C ARG A 689 -24.14 -45.45 48.32
N GLY A 690 -24.76 -46.38 47.60
CA GLY A 690 -24.70 -47.82 47.88
C GLY A 690 -23.71 -48.50 46.93
N GLY A 691 -22.45 -48.67 47.34
CA GLY A 691 -21.46 -49.39 46.53
C GLY A 691 -21.44 -50.89 46.82
N SER A 692 -21.56 -51.74 45.80
CA SER A 692 -21.02 -53.10 45.82
C SER A 692 -20.94 -53.77 44.44
N LYS A 693 -19.71 -54.15 44.11
CA LYS A 693 -19.25 -55.46 43.57
C LYS A 693 -20.12 -56.27 42.61
N SER A 694 -19.43 -56.91 41.65
CA SER A 694 -19.83 -58.12 40.90
C SER A 694 -20.99 -57.91 39.91
N SER A 695 -21.16 -58.68 38.83
CA SER A 695 -20.30 -59.63 38.09
C SER A 695 -21.13 -60.14 36.91
N THR A 696 -20.51 -60.60 35.81
CA THR A 696 -21.06 -61.57 34.83
C THR A 696 -22.40 -61.21 34.13
N SER A 697 -22.72 -61.66 32.91
CA SER A 697 -21.94 -62.24 31.81
C SER A 697 -22.88 -62.41 30.61
N ARG A 698 -22.30 -62.60 29.42
CA ARG A 698 -22.79 -63.51 28.36
C ARG A 698 -24.08 -63.20 27.59
N LYS A 699 -23.94 -63.51 26.29
CA LYS A 699 -24.97 -63.86 25.29
C LYS A 699 -25.88 -62.71 24.82
N GLY A 700 -26.18 -62.59 23.52
CA GLY A 700 -25.66 -63.36 22.37
C GLY A 700 -26.66 -63.46 21.22
N ASN A 701 -26.17 -63.98 20.09
CA ASN A 701 -26.88 -64.43 18.89
C ASN A 701 -27.53 -63.39 17.96
N ASP A 702 -26.92 -63.28 16.78
CA ASP A 702 -27.45 -63.79 15.50
C ASP A 702 -28.93 -63.54 15.14
N ASN A 703 -29.15 -62.70 14.13
CA ASN A 703 -29.50 -63.11 12.74
C ASN A 703 -30.12 -61.90 11.99
N ASN A 704 -29.57 -61.41 10.89
CA ASN A 704 -29.51 -61.99 9.53
C ASN A 704 -30.70 -61.55 8.66
N ARG A 705 -30.41 -61.19 7.39
CA ARG A 705 -31.31 -60.75 6.30
C ARG A 705 -31.85 -59.31 6.46
N GLY A 706 -31.89 -58.48 5.42
CA GLY A 706 -31.31 -58.63 4.08
C GLY A 706 -31.87 -57.66 3.05
N ARG A 707 -31.07 -57.36 2.01
CA ARG A 707 -31.42 -56.73 0.71
C ARG A 707 -32.09 -55.35 0.71
N ARG A 708 -31.27 -54.36 0.30
CA ARG A 708 -31.49 -53.44 -0.85
C ARG A 708 -32.94 -53.25 -1.34
N TYR A 709 -33.41 -52.00 -1.33
CA TYR A 709 -33.60 -51.27 -2.59
C TYR A 709 -33.40 -49.75 -2.41
N ASN A 710 -32.98 -49.10 -3.49
CA ASN A 710 -32.74 -47.66 -3.66
C ASN A 710 -33.95 -47.04 -4.40
N PRO A 711 -33.89 -45.83 -4.97
CA PRO A 711 -33.52 -44.52 -4.42
C PRO A 711 -34.72 -43.54 -4.42
N TYR A 712 -34.56 -42.38 -3.80
CA TYR A 712 -34.51 -41.09 -4.51
C TYR A 712 -33.61 -40.13 -3.72
#